data_AF-A0A4R7UCR1-F1
#
_entry.id   AF-A0A4R7UCR1-F1
#
_cell.length_a   1.000
_cell.length_b   1.000
_cell.length_c   1.000
_cell.angle_alpha   90.00
_cell.angle_beta   90.00
_cell.angle_gamma   90.00
#
_symmetry.space_group_name_H-M   'P 1'
#
loop_
_entity.id
_entity.type
_entity.pdbx_description
1 polymer ?
#
loop_
_entity_poly.entity_id
_entity_poly.type
_entity_poly.pdbx_seq_one_letter_code
_entity_poly.pdbx_strand_id
1 'polypeptide(L)'
;MEKLKLYNWYGESFDAILPQTSGNLKAYKKQVKNIFLRTKDKINAQTNIDKDLFLRARSKLNANLKRQLNSHYVAYKNKISVLRDSIKKLSFCENINSLLNFELKKIQKNLKDIRVYAKDYVYSLSKSADELEVKIAHIKKLQNSTRLSETETFKKYIIFSVLKIYLNKIKDTDFELTKIHQFLLPNELSYLQKLGDKANIFFKTFYQSIEQQRLSLVARKNELQRKYSSTYKLQKELYLKEKENIILNTKQKILEIEYEYTNKAADLKQRAKQQKQLSLFKIEEQKQNILSKEANNKAIVDKIKNKSKIEVKHLYYQYQHQKSFYKQRAILQNYKDLYLFLSKNQLNLPNFDFTIKNLNTSKLKLKNQEIWNSLKEFQKQNASALVDIAFQTYLNLINQKRNNYEFNLLLKSQYKHLLSKSKSSYTYEGDFLSAESKALKEKFIDNRTTRLKFCEERIKSKVALFNFKHLTVKQLQALSKEYNREINLANINKIKHEIIIQQLQILENQHKDNLANLNLQLEQKLITTDDFNDAKLNLENQLLLDKTYLVNKFNTVYANEKAEIKVKYKNIKEVYKQNIKKLKAKIKTKEITKAAFKNKKIEVKIEYKESKIETKLQSKILSNKEILKTSFWRELAEMKVNSKIYDSKITEAQKTIPTETMKNLRWLSLILGIVLPGLPEITMFKQYLKGAIMLFVSVLVWALIIPFSFGYYWNKMGGIPGFGDLGANSHNIDLGELPDARIYLFGGVISVILMVLVLIYFITSGMVAYRVARNLEFGSRPSKWSHTKRWLKTGGYPWIISILGWILMIFVVATPIITSILISFTNYGYQHSAPAQTVDWVGLKNWGYWWTFRKAGLFQSLGRVFYWTAIWTVFSTFLPISLGIIIAILTNNQRIKFKKFFRLIYILPWAIPAFVTLSFLRSSFAPGEVGYINKILLELKLINNPINWLNQISSARILVIVVQTWIGYAFIFMLVTGNLQSIPKDIYEAGSVDGAKGRQLFWYLTLPSLLISIAPMLIGQFVGAFNNFTTISIFTGGGPNFENSSAFGEASTDIIISWVYKITSNAIQVEGNQAFAAALTTFAALISIAIGARGFIKTMSRRD
;
A
#
# COMPACT_ATOMS: atom_id res chain seq x y z
N MET A 1 -51.60 12.42 -24.74
CA MET A 1 -50.41 13.11 -24.16
C MET A 1 -50.63 14.62 -24.06
N GLU A 2 -51.41 15.25 -24.93
CA GLU A 2 -51.65 16.71 -24.88
C GLU A 2 -52.81 17.19 -23.97
N LYS A 3 -53.51 16.32 -23.23
CA LYS A 3 -54.65 16.73 -22.37
C LYS A 3 -54.71 16.11 -20.95
N LEU A 4 -53.58 15.71 -20.34
CA LEU A 4 -53.56 15.19 -18.95
C LEU A 4 -52.44 15.89 -18.13
N LYS A 5 -52.79 16.64 -17.08
CA LYS A 5 -51.88 17.53 -16.33
C LYS A 5 -51.35 16.95 -15.00
N LEU A 6 -50.00 16.91 -14.92
CA LEU A 6 -49.00 16.75 -13.80
C LEU A 6 -49.07 17.90 -12.87
N TYR A 7 -48.89 17.72 -11.58
CA TYR A 7 -48.54 18.90 -10.82
C TYR A 7 -47.44 18.62 -9.81
N ASN A 8 -46.73 19.71 -9.48
CA ASN A 8 -45.34 19.73 -9.05
C ASN A 8 -45.19 20.29 -7.62
N TRP A 9 -43.96 20.63 -7.23
CA TRP A 9 -43.56 21.08 -5.89
C TRP A 9 -44.31 22.33 -5.37
N TYR A 10 -45.09 23.02 -6.21
CA TYR A 10 -45.87 24.22 -5.87
C TYR A 10 -47.37 23.98 -5.60
N GLY A 11 -47.83 22.73 -5.53
CA GLY A 11 -49.11 22.42 -4.84
C GLY A 11 -50.39 22.37 -5.67
N GLU A 12 -50.33 21.85 -6.90
CA GLU A 12 -51.56 21.45 -7.61
C GLU A 12 -51.47 19.92 -7.97
N SER A 13 -52.41 19.24 -8.68
CA SER A 13 -52.63 17.75 -8.72
C SER A 13 -52.52 16.85 -10.02
N PHE A 14 -51.62 15.86 -10.24
CA PHE A 14 -51.93 14.73 -11.21
C PHE A 14 -52.05 13.42 -10.44
N ASP A 15 -52.98 12.61 -10.93
CA ASP A 15 -53.16 11.18 -10.74
C ASP A 15 -51.93 10.27 -11.03
N ALA A 16 -51.77 9.23 -10.20
CA ALA A 16 -50.92 8.10 -10.51
C ALA A 16 -51.63 7.17 -11.52
N ILE A 17 -51.71 7.58 -12.79
CA ILE A 17 -52.12 6.66 -13.87
C ILE A 17 -50.96 5.67 -14.08
N LEU A 18 -51.22 4.38 -13.90
CA LEU A 18 -50.30 3.32 -14.34
C LEU A 18 -49.99 3.53 -15.82
N PRO A 19 -48.71 3.60 -16.23
CA PRO A 19 -48.38 3.78 -17.63
C PRO A 19 -48.87 2.55 -18.41
N GLN A 20 -49.88 2.75 -19.27
CA GLN A 20 -50.45 1.72 -20.14
C GLN A 20 -49.46 1.23 -21.24
N THR A 21 -48.25 1.79 -21.29
CA THR A 21 -47.32 1.69 -22.43
C THR A 21 -46.01 0.95 -22.11
N SER A 22 -46.03 -0.09 -21.28
CA SER A 22 -44.86 -0.97 -21.15
C SER A 22 -45.05 -2.25 -21.98
N GLY A 23 -44.21 -2.46 -23.01
CA GLY A 23 -44.28 -3.63 -23.89
C GLY A 23 -43.77 -4.96 -23.29
N ASN A 24 -43.48 -5.03 -21.97
CA ASN A 24 -42.95 -6.23 -21.31
C ASN A 24 -43.46 -6.35 -19.86
N LEU A 25 -43.89 -7.56 -19.46
CA LEU A 25 -44.53 -7.85 -18.18
C LEU A 25 -43.58 -7.61 -16.99
N LYS A 26 -42.28 -7.86 -17.19
CA LYS A 26 -41.26 -7.61 -16.17
C LYS A 26 -41.01 -6.12 -15.98
N ALA A 27 -41.02 -5.33 -17.06
CA ALA A 27 -40.88 -3.88 -17.00
C ALA A 27 -42.08 -3.26 -16.29
N TYR A 28 -43.29 -3.72 -16.65
CA TYR A 28 -44.54 -3.37 -15.98
C TYR A 28 -44.49 -3.66 -14.47
N LYS A 29 -44.18 -4.91 -14.09
CA LYS A 29 -44.04 -5.32 -12.68
C LYS A 29 -43.00 -4.49 -11.92
N LYS A 30 -41.88 -4.13 -12.56
CA LYS A 30 -40.83 -3.29 -11.95
C LYS A 30 -41.31 -1.86 -11.74
N GLN A 31 -42.03 -1.27 -12.70
CA GLN A 31 -42.61 0.06 -12.55
C GLN A 31 -43.65 0.11 -11.44
N VAL A 32 -44.56 -0.87 -11.39
CA VAL A 32 -45.53 -1.00 -10.28
C VAL A 32 -44.82 -1.15 -8.94
N LYS A 33 -43.78 -1.98 -8.88
CA LYS A 33 -42.94 -2.14 -7.68
C LYS A 33 -42.28 -0.81 -7.26
N ASN A 34 -41.78 -0.01 -8.20
CA ASN A 34 -41.15 1.27 -7.90
C ASN A 34 -42.15 2.29 -7.32
N ILE A 35 -43.38 2.33 -7.86
CA ILE A 35 -44.45 3.16 -7.30
C ILE A 35 -44.76 2.72 -5.86
N PHE A 36 -44.90 1.41 -5.62
CA PHE A 36 -45.12 0.87 -4.29
C PHE A 36 -43.98 1.20 -3.31
N LEU A 37 -42.72 1.09 -3.75
CA LEU A 37 -41.56 1.45 -2.94
C LEU A 37 -41.57 2.93 -2.56
N ARG A 38 -41.85 3.84 -3.50
CA ARG A 38 -41.94 5.27 -3.20
C ARG A 38 -43.03 5.59 -2.18
N THR A 39 -44.20 4.96 -2.29
CA THR A 39 -45.27 5.19 -1.31
C THR A 39 -44.90 4.61 0.06
N LYS A 40 -44.30 3.42 0.10
CA LYS A 40 -43.77 2.83 1.33
C LYS A 40 -42.73 3.74 1.98
N ASP A 41 -41.82 4.32 1.20
CA ASP A 41 -40.78 5.22 1.69
C ASP A 41 -41.39 6.50 2.26
N LYS A 42 -42.42 7.07 1.60
CA LYS A 42 -43.18 8.23 2.13
C LYS A 42 -43.84 7.91 3.48
N ILE A 43 -44.46 6.73 3.61
CA ILE A 43 -45.08 6.29 4.86
C ILE A 43 -44.03 6.10 5.96
N ASN A 44 -42.91 5.44 5.65
CA ASN A 44 -41.81 5.25 6.59
C ASN A 44 -41.24 6.60 7.06
N ALA A 45 -41.04 7.54 6.14
CA ALA A 45 -40.57 8.89 6.48
C ALA A 45 -41.54 9.58 7.45
N GLN A 46 -42.85 9.53 7.18
CA GLN A 46 -43.86 10.09 8.07
C GLN A 46 -43.84 9.42 9.46
N THR A 47 -43.77 8.09 9.54
CA THR A 47 -43.70 7.36 10.82
C THR A 47 -42.45 7.70 11.64
N ASN A 48 -41.33 7.99 10.98
CA ASN A 48 -40.10 8.39 11.64
C ASN A 48 -40.19 9.81 12.21
N ILE A 49 -40.82 10.74 11.47
CA ILE A 49 -41.10 12.10 11.94
C ILE A 49 -41.99 12.05 13.18
N ASP A 50 -43.10 11.30 13.12
CA ASP A 50 -44.04 11.18 14.24
C ASP A 50 -43.39 10.54 15.48
N LYS A 51 -42.51 9.55 15.28
CA LYS A 51 -41.72 8.93 16.35
C LYS A 51 -40.75 9.92 17.01
N ASP A 52 -40.05 10.73 16.22
CA ASP A 52 -39.13 11.74 16.75
C ASP A 52 -39.88 12.81 17.57
N LEU A 53 -41.03 13.28 17.06
CA LEU A 53 -41.90 14.21 17.78
C LEU A 53 -42.36 13.63 19.14
N PHE A 54 -42.79 12.37 19.17
CA PHE A 54 -43.14 11.66 20.40
C PHE A 54 -41.97 11.61 21.40
N LEU A 55 -40.78 11.20 20.95
CA LEU A 55 -39.60 11.09 21.82
C LEU A 55 -39.18 12.44 22.39
N ARG A 56 -39.25 13.52 21.59
CA ARG A 56 -38.98 14.88 22.05
C ARG A 56 -39.98 15.34 23.10
N ALA A 57 -41.27 15.09 22.90
CA ALA A 57 -42.32 15.43 23.87
C ALA A 57 -42.11 14.70 25.20
N ARG A 58 -41.84 13.39 25.16
CA ARG A 58 -41.54 12.56 26.34
C ARG A 58 -40.28 13.04 27.08
N SER A 59 -39.22 13.38 26.34
CA SER A 59 -37.98 13.92 26.91
C SER A 59 -38.23 15.25 27.63
N LYS A 60 -39.02 16.15 27.03
CA LYS A 60 -39.39 17.45 27.61
C LYS A 60 -40.19 17.29 28.91
N LEU A 61 -41.15 16.36 28.95
CA LEU A 61 -41.92 16.05 30.16
C LEU A 61 -41.02 15.52 31.29
N ASN A 62 -40.09 14.61 31.00
CA ASN A 62 -39.14 14.08 31.99
C ASN A 62 -38.18 15.16 32.52
N ALA A 63 -37.71 16.06 31.65
CA ALA A 63 -36.86 17.18 32.06
C ALA A 63 -37.62 18.15 32.99
N ASN A 64 -38.90 18.43 32.67
CA ASN A 64 -39.75 19.26 33.51
C ASN A 64 -40.03 18.63 34.87
N LEU A 65 -40.28 17.31 34.92
CA LEU A 65 -40.44 16.56 36.17
C LEU A 65 -39.21 16.73 37.06
N LYS A 66 -38.00 16.55 36.52
CA LYS A 66 -36.76 16.72 37.29
C LYS A 66 -36.62 18.15 37.84
N ARG A 67 -36.98 19.17 37.06
CA ARG A 67 -36.95 20.58 37.49
C ARG A 67 -37.95 20.85 38.60
N GLN A 68 -39.19 20.38 38.46
CA GLN A 68 -40.23 20.54 39.48
C GLN A 68 -39.83 19.86 40.79
N LEU A 69 -39.38 18.60 40.74
CA LEU A 69 -38.93 17.87 41.92
C LEU A 69 -37.78 18.57 42.66
N ASN A 70 -36.80 19.10 41.93
CA ASN A 70 -35.70 19.87 42.52
C ASN A 70 -36.19 21.16 43.18
N SER A 71 -37.09 21.90 42.52
CA SER A 71 -37.67 23.12 43.06
C SER A 71 -38.43 22.86 44.36
N HIS A 72 -39.29 21.82 44.39
CA HIS A 72 -40.01 21.41 45.60
C HIS A 72 -39.07 21.01 46.75
N TYR A 73 -37.99 20.28 46.46
CA TYR A 73 -37.00 19.90 47.48
C TYR A 73 -36.28 21.11 48.09
N VAL A 74 -35.89 22.09 47.26
CA VAL A 74 -35.24 23.32 47.73
C VAL A 74 -36.19 24.13 48.61
N ALA A 75 -37.47 24.26 48.22
CA ALA A 75 -38.49 24.94 49.02
C ALA A 75 -38.67 24.30 50.41
N TYR A 76 -38.74 22.97 50.48
CA TYR A 76 -38.76 22.21 51.74
C TYR A 76 -37.53 22.48 52.62
N LYS A 77 -36.33 22.40 52.03
CA LYS A 77 -35.07 22.61 52.75
C LYS A 77 -34.98 24.01 53.36
N ASN A 78 -35.38 25.04 52.61
CA ASN A 78 -35.35 26.43 53.04
C ASN A 78 -36.28 26.69 54.24
N LYS A 79 -37.48 26.08 54.26
CA LYS A 79 -38.42 26.22 55.40
C LYS A 79 -37.85 25.69 56.72
N ILE A 80 -36.98 24.67 56.67
CA ILE A 80 -36.37 24.03 57.85
C ILE A 80 -35.07 24.72 58.27
N SER A 81 -34.25 25.17 57.31
CA SER A 81 -32.93 25.77 57.60
C SER A 81 -33.04 27.04 58.43
N VAL A 82 -34.06 27.89 58.16
CA VAL A 82 -34.27 29.16 58.88
C VAL A 82 -34.40 28.93 60.39
N LEU A 83 -35.20 27.97 60.83
CA LEU A 83 -35.39 27.66 62.25
C LEU A 83 -34.12 27.05 62.87
N ARG A 84 -33.45 26.15 62.14
CA ARG A 84 -32.19 25.53 62.58
C ARG A 84 -31.08 26.56 62.79
N ASP A 85 -30.94 27.50 61.87
CA ASP A 85 -29.91 28.55 61.95
C ASP A 85 -30.19 29.54 63.08
N SER A 86 -31.46 29.89 63.32
CA SER A 86 -31.86 30.71 64.46
C SER A 86 -31.54 30.06 65.82
N ILE A 87 -31.74 28.74 65.96
CA ILE A 87 -31.35 27.99 67.16
C ILE A 87 -29.83 28.02 67.35
N LYS A 88 -29.08 27.79 66.26
CA LYS A 88 -27.61 27.77 66.28
C LYS A 88 -27.03 29.12 66.71
N LYS A 89 -27.62 30.24 66.27
CA LYS A 89 -27.17 31.59 66.65
C LYS A 89 -27.28 31.87 68.14
N LEU A 90 -28.17 31.19 68.86
CA LEU A 90 -28.37 31.35 70.31
C LEU A 90 -27.54 30.36 71.16
N SER A 91 -26.56 29.65 70.58
CA SER A 91 -25.78 28.65 71.35
C SER A 91 -24.91 29.27 72.45
N PHE A 92 -24.54 30.55 72.36
CA PHE A 92 -23.65 31.21 73.32
C PHE A 92 -24.29 31.49 74.69
N CYS A 93 -25.62 31.43 74.84
CA CYS A 93 -26.30 31.72 76.11
C CYS A 93 -26.32 30.53 77.10
N GLU A 94 -25.78 29.37 76.72
CA GLU A 94 -25.80 28.16 77.55
C GLU A 94 -25.03 28.33 78.87
N ASN A 95 -23.89 29.05 78.85
CA ASN A 95 -23.06 29.30 80.01
C ASN A 95 -22.84 30.82 80.19
N ILE A 96 -22.81 31.30 81.43
CA ILE A 96 -22.50 32.69 81.75
C ILE A 96 -21.12 33.10 81.20
N ASN A 97 -20.13 32.20 81.27
CA ASN A 97 -18.80 32.44 80.71
C ASN A 97 -18.81 32.53 79.17
N SER A 98 -19.67 31.77 78.47
CA SER A 98 -19.80 31.88 77.01
C SER A 98 -20.53 33.16 76.60
N LEU A 99 -21.50 33.62 77.39
CA LEU A 99 -22.17 34.91 77.21
C LEU A 99 -21.20 36.08 77.45
N LEU A 100 -20.44 36.05 78.54
CA LEU A 100 -19.41 37.07 78.84
C LEU A 100 -18.33 37.10 77.76
N ASN A 101 -17.87 35.95 77.28
CA ASN A 101 -16.95 35.88 76.14
C ASN A 101 -17.54 36.44 74.84
N PHE A 102 -18.83 36.20 74.59
CA PHE A 102 -19.54 36.76 73.45
C PHE A 102 -19.64 38.28 73.54
N GLU A 103 -20.04 38.82 74.70
CA GLU A 103 -20.11 40.26 74.93
C GLU A 103 -18.72 40.93 74.89
N LEU A 104 -17.68 40.31 75.46
CA LEU A 104 -16.30 40.79 75.33
C LEU A 104 -15.82 40.81 73.86
N LYS A 105 -16.12 39.75 73.08
CA LYS A 105 -15.82 39.74 71.64
C LYS A 105 -16.61 40.79 70.88
N LYS A 106 -17.86 41.04 71.25
CA LYS A 106 -18.71 42.09 70.66
C LYS A 106 -18.14 43.48 70.98
N ILE A 107 -17.66 43.70 72.20
CA ILE A 107 -16.97 44.94 72.61
C ILE A 107 -15.65 45.12 71.84
N GLN A 108 -14.83 44.07 71.71
CA GLN A 108 -13.60 44.10 70.91
C GLN A 108 -13.88 44.37 69.43
N LYS A 109 -14.93 43.75 68.88
CA LYS A 109 -15.39 44.02 67.53
C LYS A 109 -15.85 45.47 67.38
N ASN A 110 -16.65 45.98 68.31
CA ASN A 110 -17.10 47.36 68.29
C ASN A 110 -15.91 48.34 68.34
N LEU A 111 -14.89 48.07 69.15
CA LEU A 111 -13.65 48.84 69.19
C LEU A 111 -12.91 48.79 67.85
N LYS A 112 -12.85 47.62 67.21
CA LYS A 112 -12.29 47.48 65.85
C LYS A 112 -13.11 48.27 64.83
N ASP A 113 -14.43 48.20 64.90
CA ASP A 113 -15.34 48.88 63.98
C ASP A 113 -15.24 50.41 64.18
N ILE A 114 -15.13 50.91 65.41
CA ILE A 114 -14.87 52.33 65.71
C ILE A 114 -13.54 52.80 65.09
N ARG A 115 -12.48 51.99 65.21
CA ARG A 115 -11.15 52.32 64.63
C ARG A 115 -11.14 52.27 63.12
N VAL A 116 -11.81 51.28 62.53
CA VAL A 116 -11.99 51.17 61.08
C VAL A 116 -12.80 52.36 60.57
N TYR A 117 -13.91 52.70 61.23
CA TYR A 117 -14.71 53.87 60.91
C TYR A 117 -13.89 55.16 60.98
N ALA A 118 -13.11 55.37 62.05
CA ALA A 118 -12.26 56.55 62.18
C ALA A 118 -11.24 56.64 61.04
N LYS A 119 -10.61 55.51 60.68
CA LYS A 119 -9.65 55.42 59.57
C LYS A 119 -10.31 55.72 58.22
N ASP A 120 -11.45 55.10 57.95
CA ASP A 120 -12.19 55.26 56.70
C ASP A 120 -12.74 56.69 56.57
N TYR A 121 -13.19 57.28 57.68
CA TYR A 121 -13.67 58.66 57.74
C TYR A 121 -12.54 59.67 57.47
N VAL A 122 -11.36 59.49 58.09
CA VAL A 122 -10.17 60.34 57.82
C VAL A 122 -9.71 60.18 56.37
N TYR A 123 -9.69 58.95 55.85
CA TYR A 123 -9.39 58.70 54.44
C TYR A 123 -10.38 59.41 53.51
N SER A 124 -11.68 59.29 53.77
CA SER A 124 -12.73 59.99 53.02
C SER A 124 -12.55 61.51 53.08
N LEU A 125 -12.24 62.08 54.25
CA LEU A 125 -12.02 63.52 54.44
C LEU A 125 -10.75 64.01 53.71
N SER A 126 -9.71 63.19 53.63
CA SER A 126 -8.49 63.53 52.88
C SER A 126 -8.73 63.66 51.36
N LYS A 127 -9.83 63.09 50.87
CA LYS A 127 -10.24 63.11 49.46
C LYS A 127 -11.34 64.13 49.17
N SER A 128 -11.86 64.84 50.18
CA SER A 128 -12.89 65.87 49.99
C SER A 128 -12.27 67.20 49.51
N ALA A 129 -13.07 68.06 48.88
CA ALA A 129 -12.65 69.37 48.38
C ALA A 129 -12.65 70.49 49.43
N ASP A 130 -12.92 70.17 50.70
CA ASP A 130 -13.06 71.18 51.77
C ASP A 130 -11.75 71.91 52.08
N GLU A 131 -11.86 73.14 52.57
CA GLU A 131 -10.72 73.96 52.99
C GLU A 131 -9.95 73.33 54.17
N LEU A 132 -8.65 73.64 54.26
CA LEU A 132 -7.74 73.01 55.23
C LEU A 132 -8.17 73.25 56.68
N GLU A 133 -8.65 74.45 57.01
CA GLU A 133 -9.09 74.78 58.37
C GLU A 133 -10.34 73.98 58.78
N VAL A 134 -11.29 73.80 57.86
CA VAL A 134 -12.51 72.99 58.08
C VAL A 134 -12.16 71.52 58.28
N LYS A 135 -11.20 71.00 57.50
CA LYS A 135 -10.69 69.62 57.66
C LYS A 135 -10.03 69.42 59.03
N ILE A 136 -9.22 70.36 59.49
CA ILE A 136 -8.58 70.30 60.81
C ILE A 136 -9.64 70.33 61.93
N ALA A 137 -10.67 71.16 61.81
CA ALA A 137 -11.77 71.22 62.77
C ALA A 137 -12.56 69.90 62.85
N HIS A 138 -12.87 69.28 61.69
CA HIS A 138 -13.54 67.98 61.62
C HIS A 138 -12.70 66.84 62.19
N ILE A 139 -11.39 66.84 61.93
CA ILE A 139 -10.46 65.85 62.51
C ILE A 139 -10.41 66.01 64.03
N LYS A 140 -10.34 67.23 64.57
CA LYS A 140 -10.40 67.46 66.03
C LYS A 140 -11.72 66.98 66.63
N LYS A 141 -12.86 67.22 65.96
CA LYS A 141 -14.18 66.75 66.42
C LYS A 141 -14.29 65.22 66.38
N LEU A 142 -13.78 64.57 65.33
CA LEU A 142 -13.70 63.12 65.21
C LEU A 142 -12.79 62.55 66.30
N GLN A 143 -11.63 63.14 66.55
CA GLN A 143 -10.69 62.71 67.58
C GLN A 143 -11.31 62.76 68.97
N ASN A 144 -12.07 63.83 69.29
CA ASN A 144 -12.77 63.93 70.57
C ASN A 144 -13.89 62.88 70.68
N SER A 145 -14.74 62.70 69.66
CA SER A 145 -15.85 61.74 69.69
C SER A 145 -15.39 60.27 69.67
N THR A 146 -14.34 59.95 68.92
CA THR A 146 -13.73 58.62 68.91
C THR A 146 -13.01 58.33 70.22
N ARG A 147 -12.28 59.28 70.80
CA ARG A 147 -11.66 59.12 72.12
C ARG A 147 -12.71 58.92 73.23
N LEU A 148 -13.84 59.64 73.17
CA LEU A 148 -14.98 59.41 74.06
C LEU A 148 -15.57 58.00 73.88
N SER A 149 -15.77 57.57 72.63
CA SER A 149 -16.33 56.24 72.33
C SER A 149 -15.37 55.09 72.69
N GLU A 150 -14.07 55.27 72.47
CA GLU A 150 -13.03 54.31 72.86
C GLU A 150 -12.90 54.22 74.37
N THR A 151 -12.96 55.36 75.09
CA THR A 151 -12.93 55.35 76.56
C THR A 151 -14.19 54.72 77.14
N GLU A 152 -15.38 54.98 76.60
CA GLU A 152 -16.62 54.28 77.00
C GLU A 152 -16.57 52.78 76.71
N THR A 153 -16.05 52.39 75.54
CA THR A 153 -15.87 50.98 75.17
C THR A 153 -14.85 50.30 76.07
N PHE A 154 -13.80 51.01 76.46
CA PHE A 154 -12.77 50.55 77.39
C PHE A 154 -13.31 50.41 78.82
N LYS A 155 -14.14 51.35 79.31
CA LYS A 155 -14.85 51.21 80.60
C LYS A 155 -15.73 49.95 80.60
N LYS A 156 -16.52 49.74 79.55
CA LYS A 156 -17.34 48.52 79.39
C LYS A 156 -16.47 47.27 79.38
N TYR A 157 -15.35 47.30 78.64
CA TYR A 157 -14.39 46.20 78.62
C TYR A 157 -13.87 45.88 80.02
N ILE A 158 -13.48 46.88 80.81
CA ILE A 158 -13.03 46.71 82.20
C ILE A 158 -14.14 46.08 83.06
N ILE A 159 -15.38 46.55 82.96
CA ILE A 159 -16.49 45.99 83.73
C ILE A 159 -16.70 44.50 83.39
N PHE A 160 -16.74 44.16 82.10
CA PHE A 160 -16.91 42.76 81.67
C PHE A 160 -15.66 41.89 81.94
N SER A 161 -14.44 42.46 81.90
CA SER A 161 -13.20 41.74 82.18
C SER A 161 -13.05 41.45 83.67
N VAL A 162 -13.26 42.43 84.54
CA VAL A 162 -13.24 42.30 86.01
C VAL A 162 -14.29 41.27 86.45
N LEU A 163 -15.52 41.36 85.93
CA LEU A 163 -16.58 40.39 86.22
C LEU A 163 -16.19 38.97 85.81
N LYS A 164 -15.60 38.81 84.62
CA LYS A 164 -15.13 37.51 84.13
C LYS A 164 -13.94 36.98 84.94
N ILE A 165 -13.02 37.83 85.37
CA ILE A 165 -11.86 37.45 86.20
C ILE A 165 -12.36 36.98 87.56
N TYR A 166 -13.29 37.71 88.18
CA TYR A 166 -13.92 37.34 89.45
C TYR A 166 -14.57 35.96 89.38
N LEU A 167 -15.47 35.75 88.42
CA LEU A 167 -16.23 34.50 88.26
C LEU A 167 -15.34 33.29 87.94
N ASN A 168 -14.22 33.50 87.23
CA ASN A 168 -13.29 32.41 86.92
C ASN A 168 -12.37 32.04 88.09
N LYS A 169 -12.01 33.00 88.96
CA LYS A 169 -11.00 32.81 90.01
C LYS A 169 -11.59 32.49 91.37
N ILE A 170 -12.65 33.18 91.80
CA ILE A 170 -13.18 33.07 93.17
C ILE A 170 -14.36 32.10 93.25
N LYS A 171 -15.16 31.99 92.18
CA LYS A 171 -16.29 31.06 92.07
C LYS A 171 -17.36 31.21 93.18
N ASP A 172 -17.44 32.37 93.82
CA ASP A 172 -18.54 32.76 94.72
C ASP A 172 -19.39 33.88 94.08
N THR A 173 -20.51 34.24 94.72
CA THR A 173 -21.42 35.30 94.27
C THR A 173 -21.55 36.46 95.28
N ASP A 174 -20.64 36.52 96.24
CA ASP A 174 -20.63 37.56 97.27
C ASP A 174 -19.99 38.86 96.77
N PHE A 175 -19.22 38.79 95.67
CA PHE A 175 -18.62 39.91 94.94
C PHE A 175 -17.76 40.83 95.81
N GLU A 176 -16.88 40.24 96.63
CA GLU A 176 -15.86 40.95 97.40
C GLU A 176 -14.62 41.20 96.53
N LEU A 177 -14.56 42.37 95.89
CA LEU A 177 -13.55 42.67 94.86
C LEU A 177 -12.11 42.73 95.39
N THR A 178 -11.92 42.89 96.71
CA THR A 178 -10.60 42.88 97.36
C THR A 178 -9.83 41.58 97.12
N LYS A 179 -10.54 40.45 97.03
CA LYS A 179 -9.95 39.11 96.81
C LYS A 179 -9.30 38.93 95.43
N ILE A 180 -9.67 39.73 94.43
CA ILE A 180 -9.09 39.65 93.07
C ILE A 180 -8.05 40.74 92.76
N HIS A 181 -7.75 41.64 93.70
CA HIS A 181 -6.83 42.76 93.44
C HIS A 181 -5.48 42.34 92.82
N GLN A 182 -4.95 41.19 93.25
CA GLN A 182 -3.69 40.62 92.72
C GLN A 182 -3.76 40.14 91.25
N PHE A 183 -4.96 39.94 90.70
CA PHE A 183 -5.18 39.43 89.33
C PHE A 183 -5.63 40.52 88.34
N LEU A 184 -5.79 41.75 88.82
CA LEU A 184 -6.27 42.88 88.02
C LEU A 184 -5.10 43.69 87.45
N LEU A 185 -5.30 44.17 86.23
CA LEU A 185 -4.33 45.08 85.59
C LEU A 185 -4.36 46.46 86.28
N PRO A 186 -3.26 47.24 86.22
CA PRO A 186 -3.18 48.56 86.88
C PRO A 186 -4.34 49.50 86.53
N ASN A 187 -4.81 49.48 85.28
CA ASN A 187 -5.93 50.29 84.81
C ASN A 187 -7.29 49.81 85.34
N GLU A 188 -7.46 48.51 85.56
CA GLU A 188 -8.66 47.91 86.15
C GLU A 188 -8.73 48.24 87.65
N LEU A 189 -7.58 48.16 88.34
CA LEU A 189 -7.44 48.52 89.75
C LEU A 189 -7.73 50.00 90.00
N SER A 190 -7.21 50.88 89.14
CA SER A 190 -7.48 52.33 89.19
C SER A 190 -8.97 52.66 88.98
N TYR A 191 -9.66 51.90 88.12
CA TYR A 191 -11.09 52.07 87.90
C TYR A 191 -11.91 51.62 89.11
N LEU A 192 -11.52 50.53 89.79
CA LEU A 192 -12.15 50.08 91.03
C LEU A 192 -11.95 51.06 92.19
N GLN A 193 -10.75 51.63 92.33
CA GLN A 193 -10.47 52.64 93.36
C GLN A 193 -11.34 53.90 93.20
N LYS A 194 -11.66 54.30 91.96
CA LYS A 194 -12.57 55.43 91.68
C LYS A 194 -14.03 55.18 92.07
N LEU A 195 -14.45 53.92 92.15
CA LEU A 195 -15.82 53.53 92.52
C LEU A 195 -16.03 53.49 94.05
N GLY A 196 -14.95 53.43 94.83
CA GLY A 196 -14.98 53.39 96.30
C GLY A 196 -15.82 52.23 96.86
N ASP A 197 -16.45 52.46 98.01
CA ASP A 197 -17.22 51.44 98.76
C ASP A 197 -18.45 50.88 98.00
N LYS A 198 -18.85 51.52 96.89
CA LYS A 198 -20.00 51.09 96.07
C LYS A 198 -19.64 50.05 95.00
N ALA A 199 -18.35 49.72 94.83
CA ALA A 199 -17.88 48.82 93.77
C ALA A 199 -18.47 47.40 93.88
N ASN A 200 -18.47 46.79 95.08
CA ASN A 200 -18.98 45.43 95.28
C ASN A 200 -20.48 45.32 94.95
N ILE A 201 -21.28 46.31 95.36
CA ILE A 201 -22.73 46.38 95.11
C ILE A 201 -23.01 46.55 93.60
N PHE A 202 -22.22 47.39 92.91
CA PHE A 202 -22.35 47.59 91.47
C PHE A 202 -22.07 46.30 90.68
N PHE A 203 -21.00 45.58 90.98
CA PHE A 203 -20.68 44.34 90.24
C PHE A 203 -21.67 43.20 90.55
N LYS A 204 -22.20 43.14 91.77
CA LYS A 204 -23.26 42.20 92.15
C LYS A 204 -24.58 42.44 91.40
N THR A 205 -25.04 43.70 91.35
CA THR A 205 -26.26 44.08 90.59
C THR A 205 -26.06 43.92 89.09
N PHE A 206 -24.87 44.26 88.57
CA PHE A 206 -24.53 44.07 87.17
C PHE A 206 -24.52 42.58 86.78
N TYR A 207 -23.94 41.70 87.59
CA TYR A 207 -24.01 40.25 87.39
C TYR A 207 -25.45 39.73 87.31
N GLN A 208 -26.31 40.14 88.25
CA GLN A 208 -27.72 39.74 88.27
C GLN A 208 -28.45 40.16 86.98
N SER A 209 -28.18 41.36 86.46
CA SER A 209 -28.78 41.82 85.20
C SER A 209 -28.36 40.98 83.99
N ILE A 210 -27.08 40.58 83.92
CA ILE A 210 -26.56 39.73 82.84
C ILE A 210 -27.10 38.30 82.94
N GLU A 211 -27.26 37.79 84.16
CA GLU A 211 -27.83 36.45 84.37
C GLU A 211 -29.32 36.39 84.01
N GLN A 212 -30.10 37.44 84.32
CA GLN A 212 -31.48 37.55 83.82
C GLN A 212 -31.55 37.60 82.30
N GLN A 213 -30.65 38.36 81.65
CA GLN A 213 -30.53 38.38 80.20
C GLN A 213 -30.23 36.99 79.64
N ARG A 214 -29.31 36.23 80.27
CA ARG A 214 -28.97 34.85 79.88
C ARG A 214 -30.19 33.94 79.93
N LEU A 215 -30.95 33.97 81.03
CA LEU A 215 -32.13 33.13 81.21
C LEU A 215 -33.22 33.42 80.16
N SER A 216 -33.46 34.69 79.81
CA SER A 216 -34.41 35.04 78.74
C SER A 216 -33.99 34.50 77.37
N LEU A 217 -32.70 34.53 77.05
CA LEU A 217 -32.15 34.01 75.78
C LEU A 217 -32.23 32.47 75.73
N VAL A 218 -32.02 31.79 76.85
CA VAL A 218 -32.20 30.33 76.98
C VAL A 218 -33.67 29.95 76.78
N ALA A 219 -34.61 30.69 77.38
CA ALA A 219 -36.04 30.48 77.19
C ALA A 219 -36.44 30.61 75.71
N ARG A 220 -35.95 31.65 75.02
CA ARG A 220 -36.20 31.86 73.58
C ARG A 220 -35.63 30.75 72.70
N LYS A 221 -34.45 30.23 73.04
CA LYS A 221 -33.84 29.10 72.31
C LYS A 221 -34.65 27.82 72.48
N ASN A 222 -35.13 27.53 73.69
CA ASN A 222 -35.96 26.36 73.98
C ASN A 222 -37.31 26.43 73.25
N GLU A 223 -37.91 27.62 73.16
CA GLU A 223 -39.12 27.87 72.36
C GLU A 223 -38.88 27.55 70.86
N LEU A 224 -37.77 28.04 70.29
CA LEU A 224 -37.40 27.77 68.90
C LEU A 224 -37.13 26.27 68.64
N GLN A 225 -36.55 25.54 69.60
CA GLN A 225 -36.35 24.09 69.50
C GLN A 225 -37.67 23.31 69.50
N ARG A 226 -38.64 23.71 70.33
CA ARG A 226 -40.01 23.14 70.30
C ARG A 226 -40.72 23.44 68.96
N LYS A 227 -40.55 24.65 68.42
CA LYS A 227 -41.10 25.02 67.11
C LYS A 227 -40.43 24.26 65.96
N TYR A 228 -39.13 23.98 66.05
CA TYR A 228 -38.39 23.22 65.05
C TYR A 228 -38.83 21.75 64.99
N SER A 229 -38.96 21.09 66.14
CA SER A 229 -39.35 19.67 66.22
C SER A 229 -40.76 19.42 65.67
N SER A 230 -41.73 20.28 65.98
CA SER A 230 -43.09 20.22 65.42
C SER A 230 -43.13 20.51 63.91
N THR A 231 -42.47 21.59 63.46
CA THR A 231 -42.48 22.01 62.05
C THR A 231 -41.77 21.01 61.13
N TYR A 232 -40.69 20.37 61.61
CA TYR A 232 -39.91 19.41 60.82
C TYR A 232 -40.73 18.18 60.41
N LYS A 233 -41.48 17.59 61.35
CA LYS A 233 -42.28 16.39 61.10
C LYS A 233 -43.38 16.66 60.06
N LEU A 234 -44.13 17.74 60.23
CA LEU A 234 -45.22 18.14 59.33
C LEU A 234 -44.73 18.47 57.91
N GLN A 235 -43.66 19.27 57.77
CA GLN A 235 -43.15 19.66 56.44
C GLN A 235 -42.56 18.47 55.67
N LYS A 236 -42.01 17.47 56.37
CA LYS A 236 -41.48 16.25 55.74
C LYS A 236 -42.60 15.40 55.14
N GLU A 237 -43.73 15.28 55.83
CA GLU A 237 -44.89 14.53 55.35
C GLU A 237 -45.54 15.19 54.14
N LEU A 238 -45.75 16.51 54.18
CA LEU A 238 -46.28 17.28 53.05
C LEU A 238 -45.40 17.18 51.79
N TYR A 239 -44.08 17.26 51.96
CA TYR A 239 -43.12 17.11 50.87
C TYR A 239 -43.24 15.75 50.16
N LEU A 240 -43.37 14.65 50.93
CA LEU A 240 -43.47 13.30 50.36
C LEU A 240 -44.76 13.15 49.54
N LYS A 241 -45.89 13.63 50.06
CA LYS A 241 -47.20 13.57 49.38
C LYS A 241 -47.20 14.37 48.07
N GLU A 242 -46.70 15.60 48.08
CA GLU A 242 -46.62 16.43 46.87
C GLU A 242 -45.69 15.83 45.81
N LYS A 243 -44.54 15.28 46.23
CA LYS A 243 -43.59 14.61 45.35
C LYS A 243 -44.24 13.48 44.56
N GLU A 244 -45.05 12.64 45.21
CA GLU A 244 -45.74 11.52 44.56
C GLU A 244 -46.78 12.01 43.55
N ASN A 245 -47.56 13.05 43.88
CA ASN A 245 -48.54 13.63 42.97
C ASN A 245 -47.91 14.20 41.69
N ILE A 246 -46.76 14.87 41.80
CA ILE A 246 -46.03 15.43 40.64
C ILE A 246 -45.56 14.31 39.70
N ILE A 247 -45.07 13.20 40.26
CA ILE A 247 -44.63 12.04 39.50
C ILE A 247 -45.83 11.38 38.79
N LEU A 248 -46.95 11.21 39.48
CA LEU A 248 -48.15 10.56 38.94
C LEU A 248 -48.74 11.35 37.76
N ASN A 249 -48.93 12.66 37.91
CA ASN A 249 -49.47 13.53 36.85
C ASN A 249 -48.59 13.51 35.59
N THR A 250 -47.27 13.54 35.76
CA THR A 250 -46.35 13.45 34.61
C THR A 250 -46.44 12.11 33.89
N LYS A 251 -46.59 10.99 34.62
CA LYS A 251 -46.76 9.66 34.03
C LYS A 251 -48.04 9.54 33.21
N GLN A 252 -49.15 10.10 33.69
CA GLN A 252 -50.43 10.12 32.95
C GLN A 252 -50.29 10.83 31.60
N LYS A 253 -49.67 12.02 31.59
CA LYS A 253 -49.42 12.78 30.34
C LYS A 253 -48.53 12.04 29.34
N ILE A 254 -47.54 11.29 29.82
CA ILE A 254 -46.69 10.48 28.92
C ILE A 254 -47.51 9.37 28.26
N LEU A 255 -48.41 8.74 29.01
CA LEU A 255 -49.27 7.65 28.53
C LEU A 255 -50.28 8.12 27.47
N GLU A 256 -50.87 9.30 27.65
CA GLU A 256 -51.77 9.92 26.66
C GLU A 256 -51.09 10.13 25.29
N ILE A 257 -49.89 10.71 25.29
CA ILE A 257 -49.14 10.98 24.04
C ILE A 257 -48.70 9.65 23.39
N GLU A 258 -48.38 8.63 24.18
CA GLU A 258 -48.05 7.30 23.68
C GLU A 258 -49.26 6.65 22.97
N TYR A 259 -50.46 6.76 23.56
CA TYR A 259 -51.69 6.30 22.95
C TYR A 259 -51.96 6.99 21.60
N GLU A 260 -51.84 8.33 21.53
CA GLU A 260 -52.01 9.07 20.27
C GLU A 260 -51.05 8.63 19.16
N TYR A 261 -49.77 8.41 19.51
CA TYR A 261 -48.75 7.94 18.57
C TYR A 261 -49.09 6.56 18.01
N THR A 262 -49.50 5.62 18.88
CA THR A 262 -49.83 4.25 18.46
C THR A 262 -51.01 4.20 17.49
N ASN A 263 -52.05 5.02 17.71
CA ASN A 263 -53.21 5.11 16.83
C ASN A 263 -52.83 5.65 15.43
N LYS A 264 -52.02 6.72 15.36
CA LYS A 264 -51.53 7.27 14.08
C LYS A 264 -50.70 6.25 13.30
N ALA A 265 -49.85 5.48 13.98
CA ALA A 265 -49.04 4.44 13.35
C ALA A 265 -49.91 3.29 12.79
N ALA A 266 -51.00 2.93 13.46
CA ALA A 266 -51.93 1.91 13.01
C ALA A 266 -52.69 2.32 11.73
N ASP A 267 -53.20 3.55 11.65
CA ASP A 267 -53.91 4.07 10.46
C ASP A 267 -53.01 4.10 9.21
N LEU A 268 -51.77 4.60 9.34
CA LEU A 268 -50.79 4.61 8.25
C LEU A 268 -50.51 3.20 7.69
N LYS A 269 -50.47 2.19 8.57
CA LYS A 269 -50.28 0.78 8.18
C LYS A 269 -51.48 0.22 7.41
N GLN A 270 -52.70 0.61 7.79
CA GLN A 270 -53.93 0.19 7.11
C GLN A 270 -54.03 0.78 5.69
N ARG A 271 -53.74 2.07 5.53
CA ARG A 271 -53.72 2.74 4.21
C ARG A 271 -52.70 2.10 3.26
N ALA A 272 -51.52 1.74 3.77
CA ALA A 272 -50.50 1.02 3.00
C ALA A 272 -51.00 -0.35 2.47
N LYS A 273 -51.78 -1.07 3.28
CA LYS A 273 -52.35 -2.37 2.92
C LYS A 273 -53.37 -2.26 1.78
N GLN A 274 -54.27 -1.28 1.86
CA GLN A 274 -55.29 -1.03 0.83
C GLN A 274 -54.65 -0.67 -0.53
N GLN A 275 -53.66 0.22 -0.54
CA GLN A 275 -52.98 0.62 -1.77
C GLN A 275 -52.21 -0.53 -2.43
N LYS A 276 -51.66 -1.45 -1.62
CA LYS A 276 -51.03 -2.68 -2.13
C LYS A 276 -52.03 -3.57 -2.86
N GLN A 277 -53.22 -3.77 -2.30
CA GLN A 277 -54.27 -4.61 -2.90
C GLN A 277 -54.74 -4.03 -4.24
N LEU A 278 -55.00 -2.72 -4.30
CA LEU A 278 -55.41 -2.04 -5.54
C LEU A 278 -54.35 -2.11 -6.65
N SER A 279 -53.07 -2.08 -6.27
CA SER A 279 -51.96 -2.23 -7.22
C SER A 279 -51.83 -3.65 -7.78
N LEU A 280 -52.10 -4.68 -6.96
CA LEU A 280 -52.07 -6.08 -7.39
C LEU A 280 -53.20 -6.39 -8.38
N PHE A 281 -54.40 -5.88 -8.11
CA PHE A 281 -55.56 -6.04 -8.99
C PHE A 281 -55.30 -5.49 -10.40
N LYS A 282 -54.76 -4.26 -10.50
CA LYS A 282 -54.38 -3.66 -11.78
C LYS A 282 -53.26 -4.42 -12.52
N ILE A 283 -52.39 -5.13 -11.79
CA ILE A 283 -51.38 -6.00 -12.41
C ILE A 283 -52.04 -7.21 -13.08
N GLU A 284 -53.04 -7.81 -12.44
CA GLU A 284 -53.73 -8.99 -12.95
C GLU A 284 -54.53 -8.67 -14.21
N GLU A 285 -55.19 -7.52 -14.25
CA GLU A 285 -55.95 -7.02 -15.41
C GLU A 285 -55.08 -6.91 -16.68
N GLN A 286 -53.88 -6.31 -16.59
CA GLN A 286 -53.03 -6.10 -17.78
C GLN A 286 -52.14 -7.30 -18.15
N LYS A 287 -52.03 -8.30 -17.27
CA LYS A 287 -51.11 -9.43 -17.44
C LYS A 287 -51.32 -10.18 -18.75
N GLN A 288 -52.57 -10.47 -19.13
CA GLN A 288 -52.87 -11.30 -20.29
C GLN A 288 -52.55 -10.60 -21.62
N ASN A 289 -52.84 -9.30 -21.73
CA ASN A 289 -52.54 -8.49 -22.92
C ASN A 289 -51.02 -8.35 -23.13
N ILE A 290 -50.24 -8.23 -22.05
CA ILE A 290 -48.78 -8.14 -22.16
C ILE A 290 -48.17 -9.49 -22.58
N LEU A 291 -48.69 -10.62 -22.06
CA LEU A 291 -48.21 -11.96 -22.40
C LEU A 291 -48.45 -12.31 -23.89
N SER A 292 -49.60 -11.96 -24.44
CA SER A 292 -49.91 -12.22 -25.86
C SER A 292 -48.99 -11.43 -26.80
N LYS A 293 -48.72 -10.15 -26.50
CA LYS A 293 -47.77 -9.32 -27.24
C LYS A 293 -46.33 -9.83 -27.15
N GLU A 294 -45.91 -10.32 -25.98
CA GLU A 294 -44.58 -10.93 -25.80
C GLU A 294 -44.40 -12.21 -26.64
N ALA A 295 -45.44 -13.06 -26.71
CA ALA A 295 -45.40 -14.28 -27.51
C ALA A 295 -45.23 -13.98 -29.00
N ASN A 296 -45.98 -13.00 -29.53
CA ASN A 296 -45.87 -12.58 -30.94
C ASN A 296 -44.48 -12.01 -31.27
N ASN A 297 -43.95 -11.13 -30.42
CA ASN A 297 -42.61 -10.57 -30.60
C ASN A 297 -41.51 -11.65 -30.56
N LYS A 298 -41.65 -12.65 -29.67
CA LYS A 298 -40.71 -13.76 -29.56
C LYS A 298 -40.68 -14.61 -30.84
N ALA A 299 -41.84 -14.91 -31.42
CA ALA A 299 -41.94 -15.68 -32.67
C ALA A 299 -41.22 -14.97 -33.84
N ILE A 300 -41.38 -13.65 -33.96
CA ILE A 300 -40.69 -12.83 -34.97
C ILE A 300 -39.16 -12.89 -34.78
N VAL A 301 -38.69 -12.69 -33.54
CA VAL A 301 -37.25 -12.72 -33.21
C VAL A 301 -36.65 -14.11 -33.50
N ASP A 302 -37.35 -15.19 -33.16
CA ASP A 302 -36.86 -16.56 -33.40
C ASP A 302 -36.77 -16.88 -34.90
N LYS A 303 -37.69 -16.38 -35.72
CA LYS A 303 -37.62 -16.47 -37.19
C LYS A 303 -36.37 -15.76 -37.75
N ILE A 304 -36.07 -14.56 -37.26
CA ILE A 304 -34.86 -13.79 -37.65
C ILE A 304 -33.59 -14.54 -37.22
N LYS A 305 -33.55 -15.06 -36.00
CA LYS A 305 -32.41 -15.85 -35.47
C LYS A 305 -32.11 -17.09 -36.30
N ASN A 306 -33.14 -17.85 -36.68
CA ASN A 306 -32.96 -19.05 -37.48
C ASN A 306 -32.44 -18.74 -38.89
N LYS A 307 -32.98 -17.69 -39.53
CA LYS A 307 -32.46 -17.20 -40.82
C LYS A 307 -30.97 -16.83 -40.73
N SER A 308 -30.58 -16.05 -39.72
CA SER A 308 -29.18 -15.67 -39.54
C SER A 308 -28.26 -16.86 -39.23
N LYS A 309 -28.70 -17.86 -38.44
CA LYS A 309 -27.89 -19.07 -38.18
C LYS A 309 -27.51 -19.81 -39.46
N ILE A 310 -28.45 -19.94 -40.41
CA ILE A 310 -28.21 -20.58 -41.70
C ILE A 310 -27.21 -19.75 -42.51
N GLU A 311 -27.42 -18.43 -42.57
CA GLU A 311 -26.53 -17.50 -43.27
C GLU A 311 -25.09 -17.54 -42.70
N VAL A 312 -24.93 -17.57 -41.38
CA VAL A 312 -23.62 -17.67 -40.72
C VAL A 312 -22.87 -18.96 -41.09
N LYS A 313 -23.57 -20.10 -41.18
CA LYS A 313 -22.96 -21.37 -41.64
C LYS A 313 -22.48 -21.25 -43.09
N HIS A 314 -23.31 -20.67 -43.96
CA HIS A 314 -22.95 -20.46 -45.37
C HIS A 314 -21.75 -19.51 -45.53
N LEU A 315 -21.74 -18.39 -44.79
CA LEU A 315 -20.61 -17.44 -44.78
C LEU A 315 -19.30 -18.10 -44.32
N TYR A 316 -19.35 -19.03 -43.36
CA TYR A 316 -18.16 -19.76 -42.91
C TYR A 316 -17.58 -20.66 -44.02
N TYR A 317 -18.44 -21.37 -44.75
CA TYR A 317 -18.02 -22.18 -45.90
C TYR A 317 -17.41 -21.32 -47.01
N GLN A 318 -18.05 -20.18 -47.34
CA GLN A 318 -17.50 -19.21 -48.29
C GLN A 318 -16.12 -18.68 -47.85
N TYR A 319 -15.94 -18.36 -46.56
CA TYR A 319 -14.66 -17.92 -46.01
C TYR A 319 -13.56 -18.97 -46.19
N GLN A 320 -13.85 -20.26 -46.00
CA GLN A 320 -12.88 -21.32 -46.20
C GLN A 320 -12.47 -21.44 -47.67
N HIS A 321 -13.43 -21.40 -48.61
CA HIS A 321 -13.16 -21.46 -50.05
C HIS A 321 -12.35 -20.26 -50.56
N GLN A 322 -12.59 -19.06 -50.02
CA GLN A 322 -11.88 -17.84 -50.44
C GLN A 322 -10.41 -17.79 -50.00
N LYS A 323 -9.94 -18.65 -49.09
CA LYS A 323 -8.52 -18.63 -48.64
C LYS A 323 -7.53 -18.84 -49.77
N SER A 324 -7.81 -19.80 -50.66
CA SER A 324 -6.93 -20.10 -51.81
C SER A 324 -6.88 -18.92 -52.78
N PHE A 325 -8.02 -18.27 -53.03
CA PHE A 325 -8.14 -17.06 -53.83
C PHE A 325 -7.33 -15.90 -53.25
N TYR A 326 -7.45 -15.64 -51.95
CA TYR A 326 -6.71 -14.56 -51.29
C TYR A 326 -5.19 -14.78 -51.26
N LYS A 327 -4.74 -16.04 -51.22
CA LYS A 327 -3.33 -16.39 -51.39
C LYS A 327 -2.81 -16.02 -52.77
N GLN A 328 -3.58 -16.30 -53.83
CA GLN A 328 -3.22 -15.88 -55.20
C GLN A 328 -3.31 -14.36 -55.37
N ARG A 329 -4.29 -13.72 -54.75
CA ARG A 329 -4.43 -12.25 -54.73
C ARG A 329 -3.26 -11.56 -54.04
N ALA A 330 -2.73 -12.14 -52.97
CA ALA A 330 -1.55 -11.62 -52.31
C ALA A 330 -0.36 -11.59 -53.27
N ILE A 331 -0.14 -12.68 -54.01
CA ILE A 331 0.92 -12.77 -55.04
C ILE A 331 0.76 -11.65 -56.08
N LEU A 332 -0.43 -11.51 -56.65
CA LEU A 332 -0.74 -10.44 -57.62
C LEU A 332 -0.46 -9.05 -57.05
N GLN A 333 -0.87 -8.81 -55.81
CA GLN A 333 -0.64 -7.52 -55.16
C GLN A 333 0.85 -7.25 -54.94
N ASN A 334 1.66 -8.26 -54.65
CA ASN A 334 3.10 -8.08 -54.50
C ASN A 334 3.75 -7.68 -55.83
N TYR A 335 3.28 -8.26 -56.95
CA TYR A 335 3.70 -7.85 -58.30
C TYR A 335 3.26 -6.42 -58.61
N LYS A 336 2.04 -6.04 -58.24
CA LYS A 336 1.55 -4.67 -58.38
C LYS A 336 2.36 -3.68 -57.53
N ASP A 337 2.70 -4.03 -56.29
CA ASP A 337 3.50 -3.18 -55.40
C ASP A 337 4.90 -2.96 -55.98
N LEU A 338 5.52 -4.00 -56.55
CA LEU A 338 6.78 -3.91 -57.30
C LEU A 338 6.63 -3.00 -58.52
N TYR A 339 5.58 -3.18 -59.32
CA TYR A 339 5.30 -2.35 -60.50
C TYR A 339 5.14 -0.87 -60.14
N LEU A 340 4.35 -0.54 -59.11
CA LEU A 340 4.16 0.83 -58.63
C LEU A 340 5.47 1.46 -58.16
N PHE A 341 6.32 0.68 -57.48
CA PHE A 341 7.64 1.15 -57.07
C PHE A 341 8.52 1.48 -58.30
N LEU A 342 8.53 0.63 -59.32
CA LEU A 342 9.31 0.86 -60.54
C LEU A 342 8.78 2.05 -61.34
N SER A 343 7.45 2.19 -61.46
CA SER A 343 6.78 3.30 -62.14
C SER A 343 7.08 4.64 -61.48
N LYS A 344 7.04 4.71 -60.15
CA LYS A 344 7.38 5.92 -59.38
C LYS A 344 8.83 6.40 -59.61
N ASN A 345 9.74 5.50 -60.00
CA ASN A 345 11.14 5.81 -60.28
C ASN A 345 11.41 6.03 -61.79
N GLN A 346 10.41 6.46 -62.57
CA GLN A 346 10.54 6.91 -63.96
C GLN A 346 11.09 5.88 -64.97
N LEU A 347 10.71 4.61 -64.82
CA LEU A 347 11.02 3.55 -65.80
C LEU A 347 9.84 3.35 -66.76
N ASN A 348 10.10 3.29 -68.08
CA ASN A 348 9.10 2.95 -69.09
C ASN A 348 8.69 1.48 -68.93
N LEU A 349 7.51 1.25 -68.36
CA LEU A 349 6.99 -0.09 -68.06
C LEU A 349 5.85 -0.45 -69.02
N PRO A 350 5.70 -1.75 -69.39
CA PRO A 350 4.51 -2.23 -70.07
C PRO A 350 3.25 -1.95 -69.25
N ASN A 351 2.13 -1.67 -69.92
CA ASN A 351 0.86 -1.47 -69.22
C ASN A 351 0.27 -2.84 -68.84
N PHE A 352 0.37 -3.21 -67.56
CA PHE A 352 -0.16 -4.48 -67.05
C PHE A 352 -1.57 -4.30 -66.50
N ASP A 353 -2.47 -5.20 -66.89
CA ASP A 353 -3.80 -5.26 -66.29
C ASP A 353 -3.76 -6.00 -64.94
N PHE A 354 -3.80 -5.26 -63.84
CA PHE A 354 -3.90 -5.80 -62.49
C PHE A 354 -5.35 -5.96 -61.98
N THR A 355 -6.36 -5.86 -62.85
CA THR A 355 -7.77 -6.01 -62.43
C THR A 355 -8.10 -7.45 -62.06
N ILE A 356 -8.99 -7.59 -61.07
CA ILE A 356 -9.38 -8.88 -60.45
C ILE A 356 -10.86 -9.21 -60.74
N LYS A 357 -11.55 -8.36 -61.52
CA LYS A 357 -12.98 -8.55 -61.79
C LYS A 357 -13.21 -9.89 -62.52
N ASN A 358 -14.14 -10.68 -62.01
CA ASN A 358 -14.61 -11.95 -62.60
C ASN A 358 -13.57 -13.08 -62.75
N LEU A 359 -12.49 -13.08 -61.97
CA LEU A 359 -11.50 -14.17 -61.97
C LEU A 359 -11.81 -15.21 -60.89
N ASN A 360 -11.75 -16.50 -61.26
CA ASN A 360 -11.72 -17.62 -60.30
C ASN A 360 -10.26 -17.91 -59.87
N THR A 361 -10.07 -18.85 -58.94
CA THR A 361 -8.74 -19.19 -58.40
C THR A 361 -7.76 -19.71 -59.45
N SER A 362 -8.23 -20.51 -60.41
CA SER A 362 -7.39 -21.05 -61.50
C SER A 362 -6.99 -19.97 -62.50
N LYS A 363 -7.93 -19.14 -62.96
CA LYS A 363 -7.65 -18.00 -63.85
C LYS A 363 -6.73 -16.97 -63.20
N LEU A 364 -6.90 -16.69 -61.90
CA LEU A 364 -6.00 -15.78 -61.17
C LEU A 364 -4.57 -16.34 -61.06
N LYS A 365 -4.42 -17.68 -60.95
CA LYS A 365 -3.12 -18.34 -60.96
C LYS A 365 -2.44 -18.22 -62.33
N LEU A 366 -3.18 -18.42 -63.43
CA LEU A 366 -2.68 -18.22 -64.80
C LEU A 366 -2.25 -16.76 -65.01
N LYS A 367 -3.10 -15.80 -64.64
CA LYS A 367 -2.77 -14.37 -64.72
C LYS A 367 -1.53 -14.00 -63.91
N ASN A 368 -1.35 -14.58 -62.72
CA ASN A 368 -0.12 -14.42 -61.95
C ASN A 368 1.11 -14.96 -62.67
N GLN A 369 0.99 -16.07 -63.42
CA GLN A 369 2.08 -16.63 -64.23
C GLN A 369 2.41 -15.75 -65.44
N GLU A 370 1.40 -15.21 -66.13
CA GLU A 370 1.59 -14.28 -67.25
C GLU A 370 2.33 -13.00 -66.79
N ILE A 371 1.82 -12.34 -65.74
CA ILE A 371 2.45 -11.13 -65.17
C ILE A 371 3.86 -11.45 -64.67
N TRP A 372 4.07 -12.61 -64.08
CA TRP A 372 5.41 -13.05 -63.66
C TRP A 372 6.38 -13.17 -64.83
N ASN A 373 5.96 -13.83 -65.92
CA ASN A 373 6.79 -13.99 -67.11
C ASN A 373 7.15 -12.64 -67.72
N SER A 374 6.17 -11.73 -67.88
CA SER A 374 6.43 -10.40 -68.43
C SER A 374 7.28 -9.51 -67.51
N LEU A 375 7.10 -9.58 -66.18
CA LEU A 375 7.98 -8.89 -65.24
C LEU A 375 9.42 -9.42 -65.32
N LYS A 376 9.59 -10.73 -65.52
CA LYS A 376 10.91 -11.36 -65.67
C LYS A 376 11.57 -11.01 -67.01
N GLU A 377 10.81 -10.88 -68.08
CA GLU A 377 11.28 -10.36 -69.37
C GLU A 377 11.72 -8.90 -69.25
N PHE A 378 10.91 -8.06 -68.58
CA PHE A 378 11.28 -6.67 -68.29
C PHE A 378 12.59 -6.59 -67.47
N GLN A 379 12.76 -7.46 -66.47
CA GLN A 379 13.99 -7.53 -65.70
C GLN A 379 15.20 -7.89 -66.58
N LYS A 380 15.04 -8.82 -67.53
CA LYS A 380 16.11 -9.18 -68.47
C LYS A 380 16.46 -8.05 -69.43
N GLN A 381 15.46 -7.30 -69.91
CA GLN A 381 15.65 -6.19 -70.85
C GLN A 381 16.26 -4.95 -70.18
N ASN A 382 15.92 -4.68 -68.91
CA ASN A 382 16.39 -3.52 -68.16
C ASN A 382 17.37 -3.91 -67.05
N ALA A 383 18.64 -4.09 -67.43
CA ALA A 383 19.75 -4.40 -66.52
C ALA A 383 20.20 -3.18 -65.69
N SER A 384 19.35 -2.70 -64.78
CA SER A 384 19.71 -1.68 -63.79
C SER A 384 19.76 -2.26 -62.38
N ALA A 385 20.73 -1.82 -61.57
CA ALA A 385 20.87 -2.28 -60.20
C ALA A 385 19.63 -1.99 -59.35
N LEU A 386 18.90 -0.91 -59.65
CA LEU A 386 17.64 -0.58 -59.00
C LEU A 386 16.58 -1.66 -59.27
N VAL A 387 16.46 -2.12 -60.51
CA VAL A 387 15.51 -3.15 -60.93
C VAL A 387 15.85 -4.49 -60.24
N ASP A 388 17.09 -4.97 -60.32
CA ASP A 388 17.48 -6.25 -59.72
C ASP A 388 17.30 -6.27 -58.19
N ILE A 389 17.70 -5.19 -57.52
CA ILE A 389 17.56 -5.06 -56.06
C ILE A 389 16.08 -4.99 -55.66
N ALA A 390 15.24 -4.32 -56.46
CA ALA A 390 13.81 -4.26 -56.23
C ALA A 390 13.16 -5.65 -56.34
N PHE A 391 13.47 -6.41 -57.39
CA PHE A 391 13.01 -7.79 -57.56
C PHE A 391 13.44 -8.68 -56.39
N GLN A 392 14.73 -8.64 -56.01
CA GLN A 392 15.22 -9.42 -54.85
C GLN A 392 14.53 -9.05 -53.53
N THR A 393 14.13 -7.80 -53.35
CA THR A 393 13.54 -7.34 -52.09
C THR A 393 12.05 -7.69 -52.00
N TYR A 394 11.28 -7.42 -53.06
CA TYR A 394 9.85 -7.71 -53.10
C TYR A 394 9.55 -9.21 -53.24
N LEU A 395 10.36 -9.96 -53.98
CA LEU A 395 10.09 -11.37 -54.29
C LEU A 395 10.74 -12.35 -53.30
N ASN A 396 11.40 -11.85 -52.26
CA ASN A 396 11.95 -12.68 -51.20
C ASN A 396 10.84 -13.47 -50.47
N LEU A 397 11.13 -14.73 -50.15
CA LEU A 397 10.28 -15.63 -49.35
C LEU A 397 9.74 -14.99 -48.07
N ILE A 398 10.56 -14.20 -47.36
CA ILE A 398 10.14 -13.53 -46.13
C ILE A 398 9.03 -12.50 -46.42
N ASN A 399 9.20 -11.69 -47.47
CA ASN A 399 8.23 -10.68 -47.87
C ASN A 399 6.93 -11.33 -48.39
N GLN A 400 7.04 -12.42 -49.15
CA GLN A 400 5.88 -13.19 -49.61
C GLN A 400 5.05 -13.79 -48.46
N LYS A 401 5.71 -14.38 -47.45
CA LYS A 401 5.03 -14.91 -46.26
C LYS A 401 4.31 -13.80 -45.47
N ARG A 402 4.93 -12.62 -45.36
CA ARG A 402 4.32 -11.45 -44.69
C ARG A 402 3.10 -10.92 -45.44
N ASN A 403 3.22 -10.76 -46.75
CA ASN A 403 2.12 -10.33 -47.60
C ASN A 403 0.94 -11.33 -47.56
N ASN A 404 1.22 -12.64 -47.55
CA ASN A 404 0.17 -13.65 -47.33
C ASN A 404 -0.54 -13.49 -45.97
N TYR A 405 0.20 -13.18 -44.91
CA TYR A 405 -0.39 -12.91 -43.59
C TYR A 405 -1.26 -11.64 -43.60
N GLU A 406 -0.82 -10.57 -44.25
CA GLU A 406 -1.60 -9.34 -44.46
C GLU A 406 -2.94 -9.64 -45.14
N PHE A 407 -2.93 -10.38 -46.25
CA PHE A 407 -4.17 -10.73 -46.97
C PHE A 407 -5.08 -11.67 -46.19
N ASN A 408 -4.53 -12.53 -45.32
CA ASN A 408 -5.33 -13.32 -44.39
C ASN A 408 -6.05 -12.43 -43.36
N LEU A 409 -5.45 -11.32 -42.91
CA LEU A 409 -6.13 -10.33 -42.05
C LEU A 409 -7.27 -9.64 -42.81
N LEU A 410 -7.06 -9.29 -44.08
CA LEU A 410 -8.09 -8.68 -44.93
C LEU A 410 -9.28 -9.62 -45.16
N LEU A 411 -9.02 -10.89 -45.51
CA LEU A 411 -10.07 -11.90 -45.67
C LEU A 411 -10.86 -12.09 -44.37
N LYS A 412 -10.16 -12.16 -43.22
CA LYS A 412 -10.79 -12.26 -41.91
C LYS A 412 -11.64 -11.02 -41.59
N SER A 413 -11.17 -9.83 -41.94
CA SER A 413 -11.93 -8.57 -41.80
C SER A 413 -13.23 -8.61 -42.59
N GLN A 414 -13.18 -9.03 -43.86
CA GLN A 414 -14.37 -9.12 -44.72
C GLN A 414 -15.39 -10.14 -44.19
N TYR A 415 -14.90 -11.33 -43.80
CA TYR A 415 -15.75 -12.34 -43.18
C TYR A 415 -16.46 -11.80 -41.92
N LYS A 416 -15.72 -11.09 -41.05
CA LYS A 416 -16.28 -10.48 -39.84
C LYS A 416 -17.30 -9.39 -40.13
N HIS A 417 -17.11 -8.60 -41.19
CA HIS A 417 -18.07 -7.61 -41.65
C HIS A 417 -19.37 -8.23 -42.16
N LEU A 418 -19.29 -9.31 -42.95
CA LEU A 418 -20.49 -10.02 -43.41
C LEU A 418 -21.23 -10.69 -42.24
N LEU A 419 -20.49 -11.29 -41.31
CA LEU A 419 -21.06 -11.90 -40.11
C LEU A 419 -21.71 -10.85 -39.20
N SER A 420 -21.15 -9.64 -39.17
CA SER A 420 -21.72 -8.49 -38.47
C SER A 420 -23.08 -8.10 -39.04
N LYS A 421 -23.21 -7.94 -40.37
CA LYS A 421 -24.49 -7.63 -41.03
C LYS A 421 -25.58 -8.65 -40.75
N SER A 422 -25.24 -9.94 -40.74
CA SER A 422 -26.20 -11.00 -40.42
C SER A 422 -26.65 -10.91 -38.95
N LYS A 423 -25.71 -10.68 -38.03
CA LYS A 423 -25.97 -10.66 -36.58
C LYS A 423 -26.57 -9.38 -36.02
N SER A 424 -26.33 -8.23 -36.66
CA SER A 424 -26.83 -6.92 -36.19
C SER A 424 -28.35 -6.84 -36.20
N SER A 425 -29.02 -7.70 -36.97
CA SER A 425 -30.49 -7.77 -37.03
C SER A 425 -31.14 -8.26 -35.73
N TYR A 426 -30.39 -8.93 -34.84
CA TYR A 426 -30.96 -9.49 -33.60
C TYR A 426 -30.00 -9.54 -32.40
N THR A 427 -28.70 -9.23 -32.56
CA THR A 427 -27.70 -9.25 -31.48
C THR A 427 -26.66 -8.13 -31.56
N TYR A 428 -26.28 -7.58 -30.39
CA TYR A 428 -25.15 -6.63 -30.24
C TYR A 428 -23.78 -7.21 -30.60
N GLU A 429 -23.69 -8.54 -30.76
CA GLU A 429 -22.49 -9.18 -31.29
C GLU A 429 -22.19 -8.71 -32.72
N GLY A 430 -23.21 -8.32 -33.49
CA GLY A 430 -23.03 -7.69 -34.80
C GLY A 430 -22.15 -6.45 -34.74
N ASP A 431 -22.41 -5.53 -33.81
CA ASP A 431 -21.64 -4.28 -33.67
C ASP A 431 -20.19 -4.54 -33.29
N PHE A 432 -19.97 -5.52 -32.40
CA PHE A 432 -18.62 -5.91 -32.00
C PHE A 432 -17.82 -6.51 -33.14
N LEU A 433 -18.46 -7.36 -33.95
CA LEU A 433 -17.83 -7.92 -35.15
C LEU A 433 -17.54 -6.85 -36.20
N SER A 434 -18.36 -5.79 -36.27
CA SER A 434 -18.08 -4.61 -37.11
C SER A 434 -16.82 -3.89 -36.62
N ALA A 435 -16.71 -3.61 -35.33
CA ALA A 435 -15.52 -3.00 -34.73
C ALA A 435 -14.27 -3.88 -34.91
N GLU A 436 -14.38 -5.20 -34.69
CA GLU A 436 -13.30 -6.17 -34.94
C GLU A 436 -12.89 -6.20 -36.42
N SER A 437 -13.85 -6.14 -37.34
CA SER A 437 -13.60 -6.06 -38.78
C SER A 437 -12.82 -4.79 -39.15
N LYS A 438 -13.24 -3.63 -38.65
CA LYS A 438 -12.55 -2.34 -38.88
C LYS A 438 -11.11 -2.40 -38.35
N ALA A 439 -10.91 -2.87 -37.12
CA ALA A 439 -9.58 -3.00 -36.53
C ALA A 439 -8.66 -3.96 -37.32
N LEU A 440 -9.20 -5.07 -37.85
CA LEU A 440 -8.44 -5.98 -38.71
C LEU A 440 -8.08 -5.35 -40.06
N LYS A 441 -8.95 -4.52 -40.62
CA LYS A 441 -8.70 -3.78 -41.87
C LYS A 441 -7.62 -2.73 -41.69
N GLU A 442 -7.67 -1.95 -40.62
CA GLU A 442 -6.63 -0.97 -40.26
C GLU A 442 -5.29 -1.67 -40.04
N LYS A 443 -5.27 -2.78 -39.28
CA LYS A 443 -4.05 -3.59 -39.08
C LYS A 443 -3.46 -4.09 -40.40
N PHE A 444 -4.30 -4.46 -41.37
CA PHE A 444 -3.85 -4.81 -42.71
C PHE A 444 -3.20 -3.62 -43.41
N ILE A 445 -3.84 -2.45 -43.39
CA ILE A 445 -3.33 -1.22 -44.02
C ILE A 445 -1.99 -0.83 -43.40
N ASP A 446 -1.91 -0.74 -42.07
CA ASP A 446 -0.72 -0.33 -41.33
C ASP A 446 0.45 -1.31 -41.54
N ASN A 447 0.20 -2.61 -41.48
CA ASN A 447 1.26 -3.60 -41.73
C ASN A 447 1.78 -3.49 -43.17
N ARG A 448 0.88 -3.31 -44.15
CA ARG A 448 1.26 -3.16 -45.56
C ARG A 448 2.05 -1.86 -45.78
N THR A 449 1.62 -0.72 -45.23
CA THR A 449 2.34 0.57 -45.39
C THR A 449 3.72 0.50 -44.74
N THR A 450 3.81 -0.07 -43.53
CA THR A 450 5.08 -0.35 -42.84
C THR A 450 5.98 -1.22 -43.74
N ARG A 451 5.50 -2.35 -44.23
CA ARG A 451 6.26 -3.26 -45.12
C ARG A 451 6.78 -2.54 -46.37
N LEU A 452 5.92 -1.77 -47.06
CA LEU A 452 6.29 -1.03 -48.26
C LEU A 452 7.35 0.04 -47.99
N LYS A 453 7.18 0.82 -46.91
CA LYS A 453 8.17 1.81 -46.46
C LYS A 453 9.54 1.17 -46.23
N PHE A 454 9.60 0.05 -45.51
CA PHE A 454 10.86 -0.63 -45.23
C PHE A 454 11.45 -1.32 -46.47
N CYS A 455 10.63 -1.80 -47.41
CA CYS A 455 11.11 -2.28 -48.71
C CYS A 455 11.76 -1.14 -49.51
N GLU A 456 11.13 0.04 -49.57
CA GLU A 456 11.66 1.23 -50.25
C GLU A 456 12.97 1.72 -49.60
N GLU A 457 13.03 1.86 -48.27
CA GLU A 457 14.26 2.18 -47.54
C GLU A 457 15.39 1.19 -47.86
N ARG A 458 15.07 -0.10 -47.87
CA ARG A 458 16.04 -1.18 -48.14
C ARG A 458 16.55 -1.15 -49.58
N ILE A 459 15.69 -0.87 -50.56
CA ILE A 459 16.08 -0.74 -51.97
C ILE A 459 16.96 0.49 -52.13
N LYS A 460 16.55 1.67 -51.65
CA LYS A 460 17.35 2.90 -51.73
C LYS A 460 18.73 2.74 -51.11
N SER A 461 18.83 2.15 -49.91
CA SER A 461 20.12 1.93 -49.25
C SER A 461 21.00 0.91 -49.97
N LYS A 462 20.44 -0.18 -50.51
CA LYS A 462 21.19 -1.15 -51.31
C LYS A 462 21.66 -0.56 -52.65
N VAL A 463 20.81 0.20 -53.34
CA VAL A 463 21.14 0.87 -54.61
C VAL A 463 22.20 1.94 -54.38
N ALA A 464 22.09 2.74 -53.32
CA ALA A 464 23.12 3.70 -52.95
C ALA A 464 24.46 2.98 -52.74
N LEU A 465 24.50 1.90 -51.96
CA LEU A 465 25.72 1.11 -51.74
C LEU A 465 26.26 0.45 -53.02
N PHE A 466 25.39 0.02 -53.94
CA PHE A 466 25.78 -0.52 -55.24
C PHE A 466 26.39 0.59 -56.11
N ASN A 467 25.72 1.73 -56.24
CA ASN A 467 26.22 2.88 -56.98
C ASN A 467 27.55 3.37 -56.41
N PHE A 468 27.71 3.46 -55.09
CA PHE A 468 29.00 3.81 -54.47
C PHE A 468 30.12 2.81 -54.77
N LYS A 469 29.82 1.53 -55.01
CA LYS A 469 30.80 0.50 -55.39
C LYS A 469 31.12 0.48 -56.89
N HIS A 470 30.18 0.89 -57.75
CA HIS A 470 30.26 0.72 -59.21
C HIS A 470 30.34 2.03 -60.01
N LEU A 471 30.07 3.20 -59.40
CA LEU A 471 30.31 4.52 -60.01
C LEU A 471 31.78 4.67 -60.44
N THR A 472 32.70 4.12 -59.64
CA THR A 472 34.12 4.01 -59.96
C THR A 472 34.37 3.31 -61.28
N VAL A 473 33.68 2.21 -61.59
CA VAL A 473 33.92 1.40 -62.80
C VAL A 473 33.26 2.00 -64.05
N LYS A 474 32.04 2.53 -63.92
CA LYS A 474 31.29 3.06 -65.07
C LYS A 474 31.85 4.40 -65.58
N GLN A 475 32.30 5.28 -64.68
CA GLN A 475 32.99 6.52 -65.07
C GLN A 475 34.37 6.22 -65.69
N LEU A 476 35.09 5.21 -65.17
CA LEU A 476 36.33 4.71 -65.79
C LEU A 476 36.10 4.15 -67.21
N GLN A 477 35.02 3.39 -67.42
CA GLN A 477 34.69 2.86 -68.75
C GLN A 477 34.24 3.95 -69.73
N ALA A 478 33.46 4.95 -69.28
CA ALA A 478 33.02 6.07 -70.10
C ALA A 478 34.18 6.99 -70.50
N LEU A 479 35.03 7.40 -69.54
CA LEU A 479 36.26 8.16 -69.81
C LEU A 479 37.21 7.36 -70.70
N SER A 480 37.36 6.04 -70.50
CA SER A 480 38.18 5.22 -71.42
C SER A 480 37.59 5.14 -72.83
N LYS A 481 36.27 5.23 -72.99
CA LYS A 481 35.60 5.19 -74.30
C LYS A 481 35.67 6.53 -75.03
N GLU A 482 35.53 7.64 -74.32
CA GLU A 482 35.75 8.99 -74.86
C GLU A 482 37.22 9.19 -75.22
N TYR A 483 38.14 8.81 -74.34
CA TYR A 483 39.58 8.90 -74.60
C TYR A 483 40.00 8.01 -75.77
N ASN A 484 39.50 6.76 -75.85
CA ASN A 484 39.75 5.88 -77.01
C ASN A 484 39.11 6.41 -78.32
N ARG A 485 38.01 7.19 -78.25
CA ARG A 485 37.39 7.82 -79.43
C ARG A 485 38.18 9.03 -79.92
N GLU A 486 38.64 9.88 -79.00
CA GLU A 486 39.49 11.03 -79.34
C GLU A 486 40.86 10.58 -79.87
N ILE A 487 41.45 9.53 -79.32
CA ILE A 487 42.75 8.98 -79.76
C ILE A 487 42.68 8.39 -81.17
N ASN A 488 41.62 7.67 -81.54
CA ASN A 488 41.50 7.09 -82.88
C ASN A 488 41.34 8.14 -84.00
N LEU A 489 40.77 9.32 -83.69
CA LEU A 489 40.55 10.37 -84.69
C LEU A 489 41.67 11.42 -84.71
N ALA A 490 42.24 11.76 -83.55
CA ALA A 490 43.29 12.77 -83.44
C ALA A 490 44.69 12.20 -83.77
N ASN A 491 45.02 10.97 -83.35
CA ASN A 491 46.37 10.44 -83.55
C ASN A 491 46.61 9.82 -84.94
N ILE A 492 45.59 9.26 -85.63
CA ILE A 492 45.78 8.81 -87.03
C ILE A 492 46.14 10.00 -87.92
N ASN A 493 45.47 11.14 -87.71
CA ASN A 493 45.72 12.35 -88.48
C ASN A 493 47.02 13.03 -88.06
N LYS A 494 47.34 13.10 -86.76
CA LYS A 494 48.57 13.71 -86.26
C LYS A 494 49.83 12.89 -86.57
N ILE A 495 49.77 11.56 -86.46
CA ILE A 495 50.88 10.66 -86.85
C ILE A 495 51.08 10.68 -88.36
N LYS A 496 50.00 10.68 -89.18
CA LYS A 496 50.12 10.96 -90.62
C LYS A 496 50.82 12.28 -90.88
N HIS A 497 50.43 13.35 -90.17
CA HIS A 497 50.95 14.68 -90.42
C HIS A 497 52.40 14.86 -89.95
N GLU A 498 52.79 14.32 -88.79
CA GLU A 498 54.15 14.41 -88.25
C GLU A 498 55.14 13.55 -89.05
N ILE A 499 54.75 12.36 -89.54
CA ILE A 499 55.58 11.56 -90.45
C ILE A 499 55.77 12.29 -91.78
N ILE A 500 54.69 12.88 -92.33
CA ILE A 500 54.76 13.72 -93.55
C ILE A 500 55.68 14.92 -93.33
N ILE A 501 55.59 15.61 -92.19
CA ILE A 501 56.41 16.80 -91.89
C ILE A 501 57.88 16.44 -91.65
N GLN A 502 58.18 15.36 -90.92
CA GLN A 502 59.56 14.90 -90.73
C GLN A 502 60.21 14.46 -92.03
N GLN A 503 59.47 13.78 -92.92
CA GLN A 503 59.98 13.40 -94.24
C GLN A 503 60.14 14.60 -95.17
N LEU A 504 59.23 15.59 -95.13
CA LEU A 504 59.37 16.85 -95.85
C LEU A 504 60.59 17.66 -95.37
N GLN A 505 60.86 17.70 -94.05
CA GLN A 505 62.03 18.38 -93.48
C GLN A 505 63.37 17.68 -93.75
N ILE A 506 63.38 16.35 -93.89
CA ILE A 506 64.59 15.61 -94.31
C ILE A 506 64.84 15.84 -95.81
N LEU A 507 63.79 15.90 -96.65
CA LEU A 507 63.89 16.16 -98.09
C LEU A 507 64.26 17.63 -98.41
N GLU A 508 63.73 18.62 -97.67
CA GLU A 508 64.10 20.05 -97.79
C GLU A 508 65.56 20.31 -97.44
N ASN A 509 66.14 19.51 -96.52
CA ASN A 509 67.53 19.69 -96.09
C ASN A 509 68.56 18.94 -96.96
N GLN A 510 68.13 18.06 -97.88
CA GLN A 510 69.07 17.28 -98.71
C GLN A 510 69.09 17.68 -100.19
N HIS A 511 68.08 18.36 -100.75
CA HIS A 511 68.09 18.73 -102.18
C HIS A 511 67.46 20.12 -102.44
N LYS A 512 68.30 21.13 -102.75
CA LYS A 512 67.85 22.47 -103.13
C LYS A 512 67.63 22.70 -104.63
N ASP A 513 67.95 21.74 -105.49
CA ASP A 513 67.76 21.87 -106.94
C ASP A 513 67.26 20.55 -107.57
N ASN A 514 66.02 20.59 -108.10
CA ASN A 514 65.27 19.60 -108.91
C ASN A 514 64.05 18.94 -108.25
N LEU A 515 62.92 19.65 -108.30
CA LEU A 515 61.64 19.31 -107.68
C LEU A 515 60.63 18.58 -108.60
N ALA A 516 61.04 18.11 -109.80
CA ALA A 516 60.09 17.63 -110.82
C ALA A 516 60.20 16.14 -111.21
N ASN A 517 61.25 15.41 -110.83
CA ASN A 517 61.43 13.99 -111.23
C ASN A 517 61.52 12.98 -110.07
N LEU A 518 61.16 13.39 -108.86
CA LEU A 518 61.14 12.52 -107.67
C LEU A 518 59.72 12.02 -107.30
N ASN A 519 58.68 12.60 -107.92
CA ASN A 519 57.27 12.34 -107.58
C ASN A 519 56.70 11.00 -108.09
N LEU A 520 57.43 10.23 -108.91
CA LEU A 520 56.93 8.96 -109.46
C LEU A 520 57.60 7.71 -108.87
N GLN A 521 58.62 7.87 -108.00
CA GLN A 521 59.27 6.76 -107.27
C GLN A 521 58.99 6.76 -105.76
N LEU A 522 58.31 7.78 -105.22
CA LEU A 522 57.98 7.91 -103.79
C LEU A 522 56.63 7.32 -103.38
N GLU A 523 55.78 6.88 -104.32
CA GLU A 523 54.48 6.25 -103.99
C GLU A 523 54.56 4.73 -103.71
N GLN A 524 55.70 4.05 -103.95
CA GLN A 524 55.80 2.58 -103.83
C GLN A 524 56.76 2.03 -102.77
N LYS A 525 57.46 2.88 -102.01
CA LYS A 525 58.25 2.45 -100.85
C LYS A 525 58.13 3.51 -99.77
N LEU A 526 57.32 3.26 -98.73
CA LEU A 526 57.49 3.76 -97.36
C LEU A 526 56.26 3.41 -96.48
N ILE A 527 56.20 2.19 -95.95
CA ILE A 527 55.87 1.89 -94.54
C ILE A 527 56.66 0.63 -94.19
N THR A 528 57.82 0.73 -93.57
CA THR A 528 58.43 -0.42 -92.87
C THR A 528 57.60 -0.69 -91.61
N THR A 529 57.21 -1.95 -91.43
CA THR A 529 56.28 -2.42 -90.40
C THR A 529 56.75 -2.22 -88.96
N ASP A 530 58.04 -1.92 -88.74
CA ASP A 530 58.64 -1.90 -87.40
C ASP A 530 58.49 -0.54 -86.69
N ASP A 531 58.65 0.60 -87.37
CA ASP A 531 58.49 1.94 -86.77
C ASP A 531 57.04 2.24 -86.35
N PHE A 532 56.06 1.73 -87.12
CA PHE A 532 54.65 1.83 -86.76
C PHE A 532 54.30 0.98 -85.54
N ASN A 533 54.95 -0.18 -85.38
CA ASN A 533 54.72 -1.07 -84.25
C ASN A 533 55.36 -0.54 -82.96
N ASP A 534 56.56 0.05 -83.01
CA ASP A 534 57.21 0.64 -81.84
C ASP A 534 56.52 1.93 -81.36
N ALA A 535 56.07 2.79 -82.29
CA ALA A 535 55.24 3.95 -81.94
C ALA A 535 53.90 3.54 -81.32
N LYS A 536 53.28 2.47 -81.83
CA LYS A 536 52.04 1.90 -81.27
C LYS A 536 52.27 1.30 -79.88
N LEU A 537 53.37 0.57 -79.66
CA LEU A 537 53.70 -0.06 -78.38
C LEU A 537 54.00 0.99 -77.29
N ASN A 538 54.73 2.06 -77.61
CA ASN A 538 54.97 3.17 -76.69
C ASN A 538 53.69 3.91 -76.32
N LEU A 539 52.80 4.14 -77.30
CA LEU A 539 51.50 4.77 -77.05
C LEU A 539 50.60 3.88 -76.18
N GLU A 540 50.56 2.57 -76.45
CA GLU A 540 49.82 1.58 -75.65
C GLU A 540 50.33 1.51 -74.21
N ASN A 541 51.65 1.57 -73.98
CA ASN A 541 52.25 1.60 -72.65
C ASN A 541 51.95 2.91 -71.89
N GLN A 542 51.99 4.06 -72.57
CA GLN A 542 51.66 5.36 -71.98
C GLN A 542 50.17 5.45 -71.62
N LEU A 543 49.31 4.90 -72.46
CA LEU A 543 47.87 4.70 -72.19
C LEU A 543 47.60 3.76 -71.02
N LEU A 544 48.38 2.67 -70.90
CA LEU A 544 48.27 1.76 -69.76
C LEU A 544 48.65 2.49 -68.46
N LEU A 545 49.69 3.32 -68.47
CA LEU A 545 50.12 4.15 -67.34
C LEU A 545 49.06 5.19 -66.95
N ASP A 546 48.49 5.93 -67.90
CA ASP A 546 47.44 6.92 -67.63
C ASP A 546 46.14 6.28 -67.15
N LYS A 547 45.78 5.13 -67.72
CA LYS A 547 44.66 4.32 -67.25
C LYS A 547 44.90 3.83 -65.81
N THR A 548 46.12 3.42 -65.49
CA THR A 548 46.51 2.99 -64.14
C THR A 548 46.52 4.17 -63.15
N TYR A 549 46.96 5.35 -63.58
CA TYR A 549 46.93 6.60 -62.81
C TYR A 549 45.50 7.07 -62.51
N LEU A 550 44.59 7.04 -63.50
CA LEU A 550 43.18 7.39 -63.33
C LEU A 550 42.42 6.37 -62.46
N VAL A 551 42.68 5.07 -62.64
CA VAL A 551 42.14 4.00 -61.77
C VAL A 551 42.59 4.20 -60.32
N ASN A 552 43.86 4.52 -60.09
CA ASN A 552 44.39 4.82 -58.77
C ASN A 552 43.82 6.10 -58.16
N LYS A 553 43.63 7.17 -58.95
CA LYS A 553 42.99 8.43 -58.51
C LYS A 553 41.52 8.25 -58.15
N PHE A 554 40.78 7.36 -58.81
CA PHE A 554 39.34 7.10 -58.54
C PHE A 554 39.07 6.04 -57.46
N ASN A 555 39.94 5.04 -57.29
CA ASN A 555 39.89 4.10 -56.15
C ASN A 555 40.05 4.82 -54.79
N THR A 556 40.44 6.10 -54.79
CA THR A 556 40.58 6.91 -53.58
C THR A 556 39.25 7.30 -52.93
N VAL A 557 38.11 7.46 -53.61
CA VAL A 557 36.90 8.05 -52.97
C VAL A 557 36.34 7.20 -51.82
N TYR A 558 36.19 5.89 -52.04
CA TYR A 558 35.73 4.95 -51.00
C TYR A 558 36.76 4.77 -49.87
N ALA A 559 38.05 4.80 -50.22
CA ALA A 559 39.15 4.72 -49.26
C ALA A 559 39.27 6.02 -48.44
N ASN A 560 39.04 7.18 -49.06
CA ASN A 560 39.12 8.53 -48.50
C ASN A 560 37.98 8.78 -47.54
N GLU A 561 36.73 8.46 -47.87
CA GLU A 561 35.60 8.62 -46.91
C GLU A 561 35.83 7.71 -45.68
N LYS A 562 36.31 6.48 -45.91
CA LYS A 562 36.65 5.55 -44.81
C LYS A 562 37.83 6.04 -43.97
N ALA A 563 38.85 6.64 -44.59
CA ALA A 563 40.00 7.24 -43.92
C ALA A 563 39.61 8.50 -43.14
N GLU A 564 38.80 9.38 -43.73
CA GLU A 564 38.28 10.61 -43.12
C GLU A 564 37.44 10.30 -41.87
N ILE A 565 36.59 9.28 -41.93
CA ILE A 565 35.83 8.81 -40.76
C ILE A 565 36.77 8.23 -39.69
N LYS A 566 37.82 7.51 -40.09
CA LYS A 566 38.82 6.97 -39.16
C LYS A 566 39.56 8.11 -38.45
N VAL A 567 39.86 9.20 -39.16
CA VAL A 567 40.44 10.43 -38.60
C VAL A 567 39.45 11.13 -37.67
N LYS A 568 38.19 11.34 -38.08
CA LYS A 568 37.13 11.92 -37.22
C LYS A 568 36.94 11.12 -35.93
N TYR A 569 36.91 9.77 -36.01
CA TYR A 569 36.85 8.91 -34.83
C TYR A 569 38.10 8.99 -33.95
N LYS A 570 39.29 9.18 -34.53
CA LYS A 570 40.51 9.43 -33.77
C LYS A 570 40.41 10.76 -33.02
N ASN A 571 39.98 11.83 -33.69
CA ASN A 571 39.79 13.16 -33.10
C ASN A 571 38.76 13.14 -31.95
N ILE A 572 37.60 12.51 -32.15
CA ILE A 572 36.57 12.36 -31.10
C ILE A 572 37.13 11.58 -29.89
N LYS A 573 37.99 10.58 -30.12
CA LYS A 573 38.67 9.83 -29.05
C LYS A 573 39.72 10.69 -28.33
N GLU A 574 40.41 11.57 -29.04
CA GLU A 574 41.36 12.52 -28.45
C GLU A 574 40.66 13.58 -27.60
N VAL A 575 39.59 14.19 -28.10
CA VAL A 575 38.74 15.14 -27.35
C VAL A 575 38.21 14.50 -26.08
N TYR A 576 37.73 13.25 -26.15
CA TYR A 576 37.31 12.49 -24.98
C TYR A 576 38.44 12.30 -23.95
N LYS A 577 39.65 11.92 -24.42
CA LYS A 577 40.82 11.78 -23.54
C LYS A 577 41.22 13.12 -22.90
N GLN A 578 41.20 14.21 -23.66
CA GLN A 578 41.51 15.55 -23.18
C GLN A 578 40.49 16.02 -22.13
N ASN A 579 39.19 15.83 -22.38
CA ASN A 579 38.14 16.16 -21.43
C ASN A 579 38.26 15.35 -20.13
N ILE A 580 38.60 14.05 -20.21
CA ILE A 580 38.92 13.24 -19.03
C ILE A 580 40.17 13.76 -18.29
N LYS A 581 41.22 14.16 -19.02
CA LYS A 581 42.44 14.71 -18.43
C LYS A 581 42.15 16.03 -17.70
N LYS A 582 41.36 16.93 -18.30
CA LYS A 582 40.87 18.17 -17.68
C LYS A 582 40.04 17.87 -16.42
N LEU A 583 39.10 16.94 -16.49
CA LEU A 583 38.31 16.52 -15.32
C LEU A 583 39.18 15.93 -14.19
N LYS A 584 40.23 15.17 -14.54
CA LYS A 584 41.21 14.64 -13.57
C LYS A 584 42.10 15.73 -12.98
N ALA A 585 42.38 16.82 -13.71
CA ALA A 585 43.08 17.97 -13.16
C ALA A 585 42.20 18.72 -12.16
N LYS A 586 40.94 19.01 -12.52
CA LYS A 586 39.96 19.69 -11.65
C LYS A 586 39.66 18.97 -10.34
N ILE A 587 39.71 17.63 -10.33
CA ILE A 587 39.56 16.87 -9.08
C ILE A 587 40.85 16.90 -8.22
N LYS A 588 42.02 17.04 -8.86
CA LYS A 588 43.32 17.16 -8.19
C LYS A 588 43.49 18.54 -7.55
N THR A 589 42.98 19.60 -8.20
CA THR A 589 42.93 20.99 -7.69
C THR A 589 41.77 21.26 -6.73
N LYS A 590 40.92 20.26 -6.44
CA LYS A 590 39.72 20.33 -5.58
C LYS A 590 38.59 21.28 -6.06
N GLU A 591 38.59 21.72 -7.32
CA GLU A 591 37.52 22.53 -7.91
C GLU A 591 36.18 21.78 -8.05
N ILE A 592 36.22 20.45 -8.19
CA ILE A 592 35.01 19.60 -8.30
C ILE A 592 35.00 18.48 -7.27
N THR A 593 33.82 18.16 -6.74
CA THR A 593 33.64 17.05 -5.80
C THR A 593 33.80 15.69 -6.51
N LYS A 594 34.13 14.63 -5.75
CA LYS A 594 34.25 13.26 -6.29
C LYS A 594 32.95 12.77 -6.96
N ALA A 595 31.80 13.17 -6.42
CA ALA A 595 30.49 12.85 -7.00
C ALA A 595 30.28 13.58 -8.34
N ALA A 596 30.57 14.89 -8.39
CA ALA A 596 30.51 15.68 -9.61
C ALA A 596 31.44 15.14 -10.70
N PHE A 597 32.66 14.71 -10.34
CA PHE A 597 33.58 14.05 -11.28
C PHE A 597 32.99 12.76 -11.87
N LYS A 598 32.35 11.92 -11.05
CA LYS A 598 31.73 10.67 -11.51
C LYS A 598 30.60 10.95 -12.50
N ASN A 599 29.75 11.93 -12.23
CA ASN A 599 28.65 12.33 -13.10
C ASN A 599 29.17 12.96 -14.40
N LYS A 600 30.08 13.94 -14.33
CA LYS A 600 30.70 14.56 -15.51
C LYS A 600 31.48 13.56 -16.38
N LYS A 601 32.09 12.55 -15.77
CA LYS A 601 32.73 11.45 -16.53
C LYS A 601 31.72 10.61 -17.31
N ILE A 602 30.50 10.43 -16.78
CA ILE A 602 29.41 9.75 -17.49
C ILE A 602 28.90 10.63 -18.63
N GLU A 603 28.66 11.91 -18.38
CA GLU A 603 28.24 12.91 -19.36
C GLU A 603 29.21 12.98 -20.56
N VAL A 604 30.50 13.18 -20.31
CA VAL A 604 31.54 13.16 -21.35
C VAL A 604 31.63 11.82 -22.09
N LYS A 605 31.24 10.71 -21.45
CA LYS A 605 31.15 9.38 -22.10
C LYS A 605 29.90 9.25 -22.97
N ILE A 606 28.81 9.93 -22.62
CA ILE A 606 27.59 10.01 -23.44
C ILE A 606 27.88 10.86 -24.68
N GLU A 607 28.43 12.07 -24.50
CA GLU A 607 28.86 12.96 -25.60
C GLU A 607 29.78 12.22 -26.58
N TYR A 608 30.79 11.50 -26.08
CA TYR A 608 31.67 10.68 -26.92
C TYR A 608 30.92 9.65 -27.78
N LYS A 609 29.88 9.01 -27.22
CA LYS A 609 29.06 8.05 -27.96
C LYS A 609 28.17 8.75 -28.98
N GLU A 610 27.56 9.87 -28.60
CA GLU A 610 26.68 10.66 -29.47
C GLU A 610 27.45 11.22 -30.67
N SER A 611 28.60 11.88 -30.47
CA SER A 611 29.43 12.38 -31.56
C SER A 611 29.90 11.27 -32.51
N LYS A 612 30.16 10.06 -31.99
CA LYS A 612 30.51 8.90 -32.82
C LYS A 612 29.33 8.42 -33.67
N ILE A 613 28.11 8.46 -33.14
CA ILE A 613 26.88 8.13 -33.87
C ILE A 613 26.57 9.21 -34.91
N GLU A 614 26.70 10.49 -34.56
CA GLU A 614 26.49 11.62 -35.46
C GLU A 614 27.43 11.57 -36.67
N THR A 615 28.73 11.38 -36.43
CA THR A 615 29.73 11.18 -37.49
C THR A 615 29.40 9.97 -38.37
N LYS A 616 28.78 8.93 -37.79
CA LYS A 616 28.35 7.73 -38.53
C LYS A 616 27.14 8.01 -39.43
N LEU A 617 26.23 8.89 -39.01
CA LEU A 617 25.05 9.30 -39.77
C LEU A 617 25.42 10.26 -40.92
N GLN A 618 26.44 11.10 -40.73
CA GLN A 618 26.97 11.99 -41.78
C GLN A 618 27.59 11.22 -42.95
N SER A 619 28.13 10.00 -42.72
CA SER A 619 28.64 9.15 -43.81
C SER A 619 27.52 8.45 -44.56
N LYS A 620 27.48 8.64 -45.88
CA LYS A 620 26.49 7.99 -46.76
C LYS A 620 26.65 6.46 -46.77
N ILE A 621 27.88 5.94 -46.63
CA ILE A 621 28.15 4.49 -46.62
C ILE A 621 27.75 3.86 -45.28
N LEU A 622 28.22 4.42 -44.15
CA LEU A 622 27.94 3.85 -42.84
C LEU A 622 26.47 4.00 -42.44
N SER A 623 25.84 5.13 -42.79
CA SER A 623 24.41 5.35 -42.59
C SER A 623 23.57 4.30 -43.33
N ASN A 624 23.80 4.09 -44.62
CA ASN A 624 23.08 3.07 -45.40
C ASN A 624 23.33 1.64 -44.91
N LYS A 625 24.55 1.30 -44.46
CA LYS A 625 24.84 -0.01 -43.85
C LYS A 625 24.08 -0.22 -42.53
N GLU A 626 23.97 0.82 -41.70
CA GLU A 626 23.20 0.73 -40.45
C GLU A 626 21.69 0.68 -40.67
N ILE A 627 21.17 1.43 -41.64
CA ILE A 627 19.77 1.32 -42.06
C ILE A 627 19.48 -0.14 -42.44
N LEU A 628 20.32 -0.77 -43.27
CA LEU A 628 20.13 -2.18 -43.64
C LEU A 628 20.22 -3.13 -42.43
N LYS A 629 21.18 -2.92 -41.52
CA LYS A 629 21.37 -3.74 -40.33
C LYS A 629 20.18 -3.64 -39.35
N THR A 630 19.60 -2.46 -39.22
CA THR A 630 18.55 -2.17 -38.23
C THR A 630 17.13 -2.27 -38.79
N SER A 631 16.95 -2.15 -40.12
CA SER A 631 15.65 -2.11 -40.82
C SER A 631 14.71 -3.23 -40.38
N PHE A 632 15.18 -4.47 -40.37
CA PHE A 632 14.39 -5.63 -39.99
C PHE A 632 13.87 -5.55 -38.55
N TRP A 633 14.73 -5.15 -37.62
CA TRP A 633 14.37 -5.03 -36.20
C TRP A 633 13.43 -3.85 -35.95
N ARG A 634 13.64 -2.73 -36.65
CA ARG A 634 12.75 -1.56 -36.63
C ARG A 634 11.36 -1.90 -37.16
N GLU A 635 11.30 -2.57 -38.31
CA GLU A 635 10.04 -3.03 -38.91
C GLU A 635 9.28 -3.94 -37.94
N LEU A 636 9.96 -4.94 -37.36
CA LEU A 636 9.35 -5.81 -36.36
C LEU A 636 8.88 -5.07 -35.10
N ALA A 637 9.59 -4.02 -34.69
CA ALA A 637 9.21 -3.19 -33.56
C ALA A 637 7.95 -2.37 -33.88
N GLU A 638 7.89 -1.70 -35.03
CA GLU A 638 6.70 -0.97 -35.49
C GLU A 638 5.49 -1.90 -35.62
N MET A 639 5.65 -3.08 -36.23
CA MET A 639 4.57 -4.08 -36.31
C MET A 639 4.08 -4.52 -34.92
N LYS A 640 4.98 -4.66 -33.92
CA LYS A 640 4.60 -4.95 -32.54
C LYS A 640 3.87 -3.79 -31.86
N VAL A 641 4.19 -2.54 -32.21
CA VAL A 641 3.48 -1.35 -31.72
C VAL A 641 2.08 -1.31 -32.32
N ASN A 642 1.97 -1.43 -33.65
CA ASN A 642 0.69 -1.54 -34.36
C ASN A 642 -0.14 -2.70 -33.81
N SER A 643 0.54 -3.79 -33.42
CA SER A 643 -0.08 -4.94 -32.76
C SER A 643 -0.80 -4.55 -31.45
N LYS A 644 -0.14 -3.73 -30.62
CA LYS A 644 -0.71 -3.30 -29.35
C LYS A 644 -1.85 -2.30 -29.54
N ILE A 645 -1.74 -1.41 -30.53
CA ILE A 645 -2.77 -0.43 -30.86
C ILE A 645 -4.06 -1.14 -31.26
N TYR A 646 -4.00 -2.16 -32.13
CA TYR A 646 -5.20 -2.91 -32.50
C TYR A 646 -5.78 -3.69 -31.31
N ASP A 647 -4.93 -4.32 -30.48
CA ASP A 647 -5.41 -5.05 -29.29
C ASP A 647 -6.17 -4.10 -28.36
N SER A 648 -5.72 -2.84 -28.27
CA SER A 648 -6.40 -1.78 -27.53
C SER A 648 -7.76 -1.42 -28.14
N LYS A 649 -7.86 -1.22 -29.46
CA LYS A 649 -9.13 -0.94 -30.15
C LYS A 649 -10.16 -2.07 -29.95
N ILE A 650 -9.72 -3.33 -30.03
CA ILE A 650 -10.59 -4.48 -29.75
C ILE A 650 -11.03 -4.48 -28.28
N THR A 651 -10.11 -4.16 -27.35
CA THR A 651 -10.43 -4.04 -25.92
C THR A 651 -11.50 -2.98 -25.67
N GLU A 652 -11.39 -1.84 -26.33
CA GLU A 652 -12.34 -0.75 -26.21
C GLU A 652 -13.73 -1.20 -26.68
N ALA A 653 -13.80 -1.84 -27.86
CA ALA A 653 -15.03 -2.45 -28.36
C ALA A 653 -15.60 -3.53 -27.42
N GLN A 654 -14.75 -4.27 -26.70
CA GLN A 654 -15.19 -5.24 -25.69
C GLN A 654 -15.82 -4.59 -24.45
N LYS A 655 -15.45 -3.35 -24.13
CA LYS A 655 -15.96 -2.60 -22.98
C LYS A 655 -17.22 -1.81 -23.33
N THR A 656 -17.31 -1.27 -24.54
CA THR A 656 -18.40 -0.38 -24.96
C THR A 656 -19.62 -1.14 -25.47
N ILE A 657 -19.43 -2.27 -26.15
CA ILE A 657 -20.52 -2.99 -26.81
C ILE A 657 -21.03 -4.11 -25.91
N PRO A 658 -22.33 -4.13 -25.55
CA PRO A 658 -22.88 -5.13 -24.64
C PRO A 658 -22.90 -6.54 -25.24
N THR A 659 -23.03 -7.54 -24.37
CA THR A 659 -23.21 -8.94 -24.76
C THR A 659 -24.47 -9.55 -24.19
N GLU A 660 -25.10 -10.41 -24.98
CA GLU A 660 -26.24 -11.22 -24.56
C GLU A 660 -25.76 -12.47 -23.84
N THR A 661 -26.47 -12.83 -22.76
CA THR A 661 -26.12 -13.94 -21.89
C THR A 661 -27.33 -14.83 -21.61
N MET A 662 -27.05 -16.07 -21.21
CA MET A 662 -28.09 -17.01 -20.78
C MET A 662 -28.64 -16.61 -19.40
N LYS A 663 -29.91 -16.96 -19.12
CA LYS A 663 -30.49 -16.76 -17.78
C LYS A 663 -29.72 -17.57 -16.74
N ASN A 664 -29.52 -17.00 -15.56
CA ASN A 664 -28.86 -17.62 -14.40
C ASN A 664 -27.39 -18.04 -14.60
N LEU A 665 -26.69 -17.46 -15.58
CA LEU A 665 -25.30 -17.77 -15.88
C LEU A 665 -24.39 -17.66 -14.63
N ARG A 666 -24.61 -16.65 -13.78
CA ARG A 666 -23.84 -16.46 -12.54
C ARG A 666 -23.84 -17.66 -11.61
N TRP A 667 -24.99 -18.27 -11.35
CA TRP A 667 -25.12 -19.38 -10.41
C TRP A 667 -24.57 -20.67 -11.00
N LEU A 668 -24.85 -20.89 -12.28
CA LEU A 668 -24.38 -22.08 -12.98
C LEU A 668 -22.84 -22.05 -13.14
N SER A 669 -22.26 -20.89 -13.44
CA SER A 669 -20.80 -20.71 -13.48
C SER A 669 -20.13 -20.84 -12.11
N LEU A 670 -20.81 -20.44 -11.02
CA LEU A 670 -20.32 -20.62 -9.65
C LEU A 670 -20.21 -22.11 -9.32
N ILE A 671 -21.30 -22.86 -9.52
CA ILE A 671 -21.36 -24.29 -9.19
C ILE A 671 -20.30 -25.07 -9.99
N LEU A 672 -20.27 -24.89 -11.31
CA LEU A 672 -19.28 -25.54 -12.16
C LEU A 672 -17.84 -25.12 -11.82
N GLY A 673 -17.64 -23.86 -11.43
CA GLY A 673 -16.32 -23.34 -11.05
C GLY A 673 -15.82 -23.85 -9.69
N ILE A 674 -16.72 -24.28 -8.80
CA ILE A 674 -16.40 -24.94 -7.53
C ILE A 674 -16.13 -26.43 -7.75
N VAL A 675 -16.95 -27.12 -8.53
CA VAL A 675 -16.80 -28.57 -8.77
C VAL A 675 -15.56 -28.88 -9.61
N LEU A 676 -15.36 -28.13 -10.70
CA LEU A 676 -14.21 -28.30 -11.59
C LEU A 676 -13.69 -26.94 -12.07
N PRO A 677 -12.77 -26.31 -11.29
CA PRO A 677 -12.14 -25.05 -11.68
C PRO A 677 -11.60 -25.06 -13.12
N GLY A 678 -11.94 -24.02 -13.90
CA GLY A 678 -11.54 -23.88 -15.31
C GLY A 678 -12.60 -24.34 -16.32
N LEU A 679 -13.58 -25.15 -15.92
CA LEU A 679 -14.66 -25.58 -16.81
C LEU A 679 -15.59 -24.43 -17.27
N PRO A 680 -16.01 -23.48 -16.42
CA PRO A 680 -16.77 -22.30 -16.85
C PRO A 680 -15.98 -21.41 -17.84
N GLU A 681 -14.67 -21.25 -17.62
CA GLU A 681 -13.80 -20.48 -18.49
C GLU A 681 -13.77 -21.02 -19.93
N ILE A 682 -13.71 -22.34 -20.09
CA ILE A 682 -13.69 -22.99 -21.42
C ILE A 682 -15.06 -22.91 -22.07
N THR A 683 -16.10 -23.37 -21.35
CA THR A 683 -17.42 -23.63 -21.92
C THR A 683 -18.25 -22.34 -22.09
N MET A 684 -18.17 -21.41 -21.14
CA MET A 684 -19.07 -20.24 -21.09
C MET A 684 -18.36 -18.95 -21.49
N PHE A 685 -17.16 -18.72 -20.94
CA PHE A 685 -16.45 -17.45 -21.13
C PHE A 685 -15.54 -17.42 -22.36
N LYS A 686 -15.34 -18.58 -23.01
CA LYS A 686 -14.46 -18.75 -24.19
C LYS A 686 -13.01 -18.32 -23.91
N GLN A 687 -12.57 -18.45 -22.66
CA GLN A 687 -11.20 -18.17 -22.19
C GLN A 687 -10.36 -19.45 -22.20
N TYR A 688 -10.22 -20.08 -23.37
CA TYR A 688 -9.66 -21.45 -23.50
C TYR A 688 -8.32 -21.67 -22.80
N LEU A 689 -7.34 -20.77 -22.97
CA LEU A 689 -6.02 -20.95 -22.36
C LEU A 689 -6.05 -20.83 -20.83
N LYS A 690 -6.81 -19.88 -20.29
CA LYS A 690 -6.98 -19.71 -18.84
C LYS A 690 -7.68 -20.93 -18.25
N GLY A 691 -8.78 -21.34 -18.87
CA GLY A 691 -9.56 -22.49 -18.44
C GLY A 691 -8.76 -23.80 -18.53
N ALA A 692 -7.96 -24.00 -19.58
CA ALA A 692 -7.11 -25.19 -19.72
C ALA A 692 -6.05 -25.30 -18.60
N ILE A 693 -5.40 -24.18 -18.25
CA ILE A 693 -4.42 -24.17 -17.15
C ILE A 693 -5.12 -24.49 -15.81
N MET A 694 -6.28 -23.90 -15.55
CA MET A 694 -7.04 -24.16 -14.31
C MET A 694 -7.55 -25.60 -14.26
N LEU A 695 -8.03 -26.15 -15.38
CA LEU A 695 -8.51 -27.52 -15.45
C LEU A 695 -7.36 -28.51 -15.24
N PHE A 696 -6.19 -28.25 -15.81
CA PHE A 696 -4.99 -29.05 -15.55
C PHE A 696 -4.62 -29.09 -14.06
N VAL A 697 -4.61 -27.93 -13.38
CA VAL A 697 -4.39 -27.87 -11.92
C VAL A 697 -5.48 -28.64 -11.16
N SER A 698 -6.74 -28.53 -11.58
CA SER A 698 -7.85 -29.26 -10.94
C SER A 698 -7.71 -30.77 -11.07
N VAL A 699 -7.27 -31.26 -12.23
CA VAL A 699 -7.00 -32.69 -12.46
C VAL A 699 -5.88 -33.16 -11.53
N LEU A 700 -4.80 -32.39 -11.37
CA LEU A 700 -3.74 -32.72 -10.41
C LEU A 700 -4.23 -32.74 -8.96
N VAL A 701 -5.10 -31.80 -8.58
CA VAL A 701 -5.71 -31.77 -7.24
C VAL A 701 -6.54 -33.04 -6.99
N TRP A 702 -7.41 -33.41 -7.94
CA TRP A 702 -8.26 -34.60 -7.84
C TRP A 702 -7.47 -35.91 -7.87
N ALA A 703 -6.41 -35.99 -8.68
CA ALA A 703 -5.62 -37.21 -8.82
C ALA A 703 -4.57 -37.40 -7.71
N LEU A 704 -3.96 -36.31 -7.23
CA LEU A 704 -2.82 -36.37 -6.31
C LEU A 704 -3.20 -35.91 -4.90
N ILE A 705 -3.66 -34.67 -4.75
CA ILE A 705 -3.79 -34.03 -3.42
C ILE A 705 -4.94 -34.64 -2.62
N ILE A 706 -6.11 -34.83 -3.22
CA ILE A 706 -7.28 -35.37 -2.50
C ILE A 706 -7.01 -36.81 -2.02
N PRO A 707 -6.57 -37.78 -2.86
CA PRO A 707 -6.27 -39.13 -2.39
C PRO A 707 -5.11 -39.16 -1.39
N PHE A 708 -4.10 -38.30 -1.57
CA PHE A 708 -3.01 -38.13 -0.59
C PHE A 708 -3.55 -37.72 0.78
N SER A 709 -4.44 -36.73 0.84
CA SER A 709 -5.05 -36.26 2.10
C SER A 709 -5.88 -37.33 2.82
N PHE A 710 -6.35 -38.36 2.11
CA PHE A 710 -7.07 -39.50 2.68
C PHE A 710 -6.19 -40.73 2.89
N GLY A 711 -4.86 -40.61 2.75
CA GLY A 711 -3.91 -41.68 3.08
C GLY A 711 -3.62 -42.68 1.95
N TYR A 712 -4.19 -42.50 0.74
CA TYR A 712 -4.09 -43.50 -0.34
C TYR A 712 -2.65 -43.77 -0.84
N TYR A 713 -1.80 -42.73 -0.83
CA TYR A 713 -0.42 -42.84 -1.32
C TYR A 713 0.61 -43.04 -0.21
N TRP A 714 0.22 -42.96 1.07
CA TRP A 714 1.17 -42.98 2.19
C TRP A 714 0.57 -43.63 3.44
N ASN A 715 0.53 -44.96 3.43
CA ASN A 715 -0.09 -45.79 4.46
C ASN A 715 0.42 -45.52 5.89
N LYS A 716 1.72 -45.19 6.04
CA LYS A 716 2.34 -44.90 7.35
C LYS A 716 1.84 -43.63 8.06
N MET A 717 1.13 -42.75 7.36
CA MET A 717 0.69 -41.45 7.90
C MET A 717 -0.83 -41.33 8.08
N GLY A 718 -1.62 -42.29 7.58
CA GLY A 718 -3.08 -42.38 7.77
C GLY A 718 -3.95 -41.25 7.20
N GLY A 719 -3.38 -40.12 6.77
CA GLY A 719 -4.11 -38.95 6.27
C GLY A 719 -5.06 -38.36 7.31
N ILE A 720 -6.16 -37.75 6.86
CA ILE A 720 -7.24 -37.24 7.74
C ILE A 720 -7.84 -38.35 8.62
N PRO A 721 -8.13 -39.57 8.11
CA PRO A 721 -8.61 -40.68 8.95
C PRO A 721 -7.68 -41.02 10.13
N GLY A 722 -6.37 -40.81 9.97
CA GLY A 722 -5.37 -41.05 11.02
C GLY A 722 -5.55 -40.23 12.30
N PHE A 723 -6.38 -39.19 12.31
CA PHE A 723 -6.75 -38.49 13.54
C PHE A 723 -7.68 -39.28 14.46
N GLY A 724 -8.35 -40.32 13.97
CA GLY A 724 -9.30 -41.10 14.76
C GLY A 724 -8.64 -41.88 15.88
N ASP A 725 -7.70 -42.76 15.53
CA ASP A 725 -7.02 -43.68 16.45
C ASP A 725 -5.54 -43.33 16.69
N LEU A 726 -5.03 -42.28 16.04
CA LEU A 726 -3.62 -41.85 16.12
C LEU A 726 -2.62 -42.98 15.81
N GLY A 727 -3.02 -43.94 14.98
CA GLY A 727 -2.19 -45.09 14.61
C GLY A 727 -2.13 -46.19 15.68
N ALA A 728 -3.02 -46.18 16.68
CA ALA A 728 -3.12 -47.24 17.69
C ALA A 728 -3.38 -48.63 17.06
N ASN A 729 -4.06 -48.70 15.92
CA ASN A 729 -4.32 -49.96 15.22
C ASN A 729 -3.21 -50.37 14.23
N SER A 730 -2.16 -49.56 14.06
CA SER A 730 -1.06 -49.81 13.11
C SER A 730 0.07 -50.66 13.70
N HIS A 731 -0.29 -51.79 14.30
CA HIS A 731 0.64 -52.77 14.84
C HIS A 731 0.87 -53.90 13.84
N ASN A 732 2.00 -53.86 13.11
CA ASN A 732 2.44 -54.99 12.32
C ASN A 732 3.92 -55.28 12.61
N ILE A 733 4.15 -56.22 13.53
CA ILE A 733 5.46 -56.56 14.09
C ILE A 733 6.37 -57.14 12.99
N ASP A 734 5.82 -57.86 12.01
CA ASP A 734 6.56 -58.47 10.90
C ASP A 734 7.08 -57.45 9.89
N LEU A 735 6.44 -56.27 9.81
CA LEU A 735 6.84 -55.15 8.92
C LEU A 735 7.65 -54.07 9.65
N GLY A 736 7.92 -54.24 10.96
CA GLY A 736 8.56 -53.22 11.80
C GLY A 736 7.70 -51.97 12.00
N GLU A 737 6.38 -52.07 11.83
CA GLU A 737 5.44 -50.97 12.01
C GLU A 737 4.93 -50.93 13.45
N LEU A 738 5.49 -49.98 14.21
CA LEU A 738 5.09 -49.66 15.59
C LEU A 738 4.12 -48.46 15.58
N PRO A 739 3.18 -48.38 16.54
CA PRO A 739 2.30 -47.24 16.67
C PRO A 739 3.14 -46.00 16.96
N ASP A 740 3.02 -45.00 16.09
CA ASP A 740 3.68 -43.71 16.25
C ASP A 740 2.71 -42.56 15.99
N ALA A 741 2.04 -42.14 17.05
CA ALA A 741 1.08 -41.05 17.01
C ALA A 741 1.65 -39.74 16.45
N ARG A 742 2.98 -39.52 16.49
CA ARG A 742 3.60 -38.31 15.93
C ARG A 742 3.47 -38.28 14.41
N ILE A 743 3.66 -39.44 13.77
CA ILE A 743 3.60 -39.58 12.31
C ILE A 743 2.15 -39.37 11.83
N TYR A 744 1.18 -39.97 12.52
CA TYR A 744 -0.25 -39.82 12.20
C TYR A 744 -0.79 -38.42 12.48
N LEU A 745 -0.39 -37.78 13.59
CA LEU A 745 -0.71 -36.37 13.87
C LEU A 745 -0.14 -35.45 12.78
N PHE A 746 1.13 -35.66 12.41
CA PHE A 746 1.78 -34.85 11.38
C PHE A 746 1.15 -35.05 10.00
N GLY A 747 0.90 -36.32 9.61
CA GLY A 747 0.24 -36.69 8.37
C GLY A 747 -1.18 -36.15 8.25
N GLY A 748 -1.97 -36.24 9.33
CA GLY A 748 -3.31 -35.67 9.40
C GLY A 748 -3.31 -34.16 9.26
N VAL A 749 -2.40 -33.44 9.94
CA VAL A 749 -2.32 -31.98 9.86
C VAL A 749 -1.94 -31.52 8.45
N ILE A 750 -0.93 -32.15 7.84
CA ILE A 750 -0.55 -31.91 6.44
C ILE A 750 -1.76 -32.08 5.52
N SER A 751 -2.49 -33.17 5.72
CA SER A 751 -3.64 -33.53 4.89
C SER A 751 -4.77 -32.51 5.00
N VAL A 752 -5.04 -32.00 6.21
CA VAL A 752 -6.00 -30.91 6.46
C VAL A 752 -5.54 -29.60 5.83
N ILE A 753 -4.27 -29.21 5.99
CA ILE A 753 -3.75 -27.97 5.38
C ILE A 753 -3.88 -28.03 3.85
N LEU A 754 -3.50 -29.15 3.24
CA LEU A 754 -3.66 -29.35 1.79
C LEU A 754 -5.12 -29.30 1.38
N MET A 755 -6.02 -29.94 2.13
CA MET A 755 -7.46 -29.89 1.85
C MET A 755 -8.04 -28.47 1.97
N VAL A 756 -7.61 -27.70 2.97
CA VAL A 756 -8.01 -26.29 3.12
C VAL A 756 -7.50 -25.46 1.95
N LEU A 757 -6.27 -25.66 1.47
CA LEU A 757 -5.75 -24.97 0.29
C LEU A 757 -6.54 -25.34 -0.98
N VAL A 758 -6.93 -26.61 -1.12
CA VAL A 758 -7.82 -27.08 -2.20
C VAL A 758 -9.18 -26.41 -2.13
N LEU A 759 -9.81 -26.36 -0.95
CA LEU A 759 -11.08 -25.67 -0.73
C LEU A 759 -10.99 -24.18 -1.07
N ILE A 760 -9.91 -23.50 -0.64
CA ILE A 760 -9.67 -22.09 -0.99
C ILE A 760 -9.56 -21.94 -2.52
N TYR A 761 -8.80 -22.81 -3.19
CA TYR A 761 -8.68 -22.79 -4.66
C TYR A 761 -10.04 -22.98 -5.36
N PHE A 762 -10.84 -23.95 -4.92
CA PHE A 762 -12.14 -24.25 -5.54
C PHE A 762 -13.15 -23.13 -5.31
N ILE A 763 -13.23 -22.62 -4.08
CA ILE A 763 -14.12 -21.50 -3.74
C ILE A 763 -13.69 -20.23 -4.49
N THR A 764 -12.39 -19.88 -4.49
CA THR A 764 -11.91 -18.68 -5.19
C THR A 764 -12.11 -18.77 -6.70
N SER A 765 -11.90 -19.94 -7.30
CA SER A 765 -12.24 -20.22 -8.70
C SER A 765 -13.72 -19.97 -8.98
N GLY A 766 -14.61 -20.57 -8.18
CA GLY A 766 -16.05 -20.36 -8.27
C GLY A 766 -16.45 -18.88 -8.16
N MET A 767 -15.89 -18.16 -7.18
CA MET A 767 -16.13 -16.73 -7.00
C MET A 767 -15.63 -15.89 -8.18
N VAL A 768 -14.52 -16.27 -8.82
CA VAL A 768 -14.01 -15.60 -10.03
C VAL A 768 -14.96 -15.87 -11.21
N ALA A 769 -15.40 -17.11 -11.39
CA ALA A 769 -16.37 -17.46 -12.43
C ALA A 769 -17.68 -16.69 -12.24
N TYR A 770 -18.21 -16.62 -11.01
CA TYR A 770 -19.38 -15.83 -10.67
C TYR A 770 -19.21 -14.34 -11.02
N ARG A 771 -18.04 -13.75 -10.69
CA ARG A 771 -17.75 -12.35 -11.01
C ARG A 771 -17.71 -12.10 -12.52
N VAL A 772 -17.07 -12.99 -13.28
CA VAL A 772 -17.01 -12.88 -14.75
C VAL A 772 -18.41 -13.04 -15.35
N ALA A 773 -19.20 -13.99 -14.88
CA ALA A 773 -20.59 -14.18 -15.32
C ALA A 773 -21.48 -12.99 -14.98
N ARG A 774 -21.36 -12.41 -13.78
CA ARG A 774 -22.07 -11.18 -13.39
C ARG A 774 -21.70 -10.00 -14.29
N ASN A 775 -20.42 -9.85 -14.62
CA ASN A 775 -19.93 -8.81 -15.53
C ASN A 775 -20.48 -9.01 -16.95
N LEU A 776 -20.56 -10.26 -17.40
CA LEU A 776 -21.23 -10.67 -18.63
C LEU A 776 -22.72 -10.34 -18.63
N GLU A 777 -23.44 -10.59 -17.52
CA GLU A 777 -24.86 -10.22 -17.35
C GLU A 777 -25.08 -8.70 -17.43
N PHE A 778 -24.11 -7.89 -17.02
CA PHE A 778 -24.12 -6.43 -17.22
C PHE A 778 -23.69 -6.00 -18.64
N GLY A 779 -23.41 -6.95 -19.53
CA GLY A 779 -23.04 -6.71 -20.92
C GLY A 779 -21.54 -6.65 -21.18
N SER A 780 -20.67 -6.71 -20.18
CA SER A 780 -19.22 -6.62 -20.40
C SER A 780 -18.60 -7.95 -20.83
N ARG A 781 -17.73 -7.93 -21.85
CA ARG A 781 -17.08 -9.14 -22.37
C ARG A 781 -15.96 -9.66 -21.45
N PRO A 782 -15.73 -10.98 -21.37
CA PRO A 782 -14.61 -11.55 -20.63
C PRO A 782 -13.26 -11.07 -21.18
N SER A 783 -12.30 -10.90 -20.28
CA SER A 783 -10.94 -10.51 -20.66
C SER A 783 -10.28 -11.61 -21.51
N LYS A 784 -9.54 -11.20 -22.54
CA LYS A 784 -8.69 -12.11 -23.32
C LYS A 784 -7.37 -12.38 -22.61
N TRP A 785 -6.67 -13.44 -23.03
CA TRP A 785 -5.31 -13.78 -22.54
C TRP A 785 -4.31 -12.61 -22.64
N SER A 786 -4.47 -11.74 -23.63
CA SER A 786 -3.65 -10.52 -23.78
C SER A 786 -3.70 -9.63 -22.53
N HIS A 787 -4.86 -9.53 -21.87
CA HIS A 787 -5.02 -8.77 -20.62
C HIS A 787 -4.28 -9.42 -19.48
N THR A 788 -4.42 -10.75 -19.32
CA THR A 788 -3.71 -11.50 -18.29
C THR A 788 -2.20 -11.35 -18.46
N LYS A 789 -1.70 -11.47 -19.69
CA LYS A 789 -0.28 -11.27 -20.00
C LYS A 789 0.19 -9.84 -19.71
N ARG A 790 -0.64 -8.82 -19.98
CA ARG A 790 -0.33 -7.42 -19.65
C ARG A 790 -0.27 -7.23 -18.13
N TRP A 791 -1.27 -7.73 -17.41
CA TRP A 791 -1.34 -7.66 -15.94
C TRP A 791 -0.13 -8.34 -15.30
N LEU A 792 0.25 -9.53 -15.77
CA LEU A 792 1.46 -10.23 -15.32
C LEU A 792 2.71 -9.38 -15.47
N LYS A 793 2.87 -8.69 -16.61
CA LYS A 793 4.04 -7.84 -16.86
C LYS A 793 4.06 -6.54 -16.05
N THR A 794 2.90 -6.01 -15.66
CA THR A 794 2.83 -4.71 -14.97
C THR A 794 2.83 -4.85 -13.45
N GLY A 795 2.01 -5.74 -12.90
CA GLY A 795 1.81 -5.84 -11.44
C GLY A 795 1.51 -7.23 -10.90
N GLY A 796 1.22 -8.22 -11.75
CA GLY A 796 0.92 -9.59 -11.33
C GLY A 796 2.16 -10.45 -11.08
N TYR A 797 3.33 -10.10 -11.63
CA TYR A 797 4.57 -10.87 -11.51
C TYR A 797 5.00 -11.13 -10.05
N PRO A 798 5.04 -10.13 -9.15
CA PRO A 798 5.42 -10.37 -7.75
C PRO A 798 4.51 -11.39 -7.05
N TRP A 799 3.20 -11.36 -7.34
CA TRP A 799 2.23 -12.28 -6.75
C TRP A 799 2.45 -13.72 -7.20
N ILE A 800 2.68 -13.95 -8.50
CA ILE A 800 2.88 -15.31 -9.03
C ILE A 800 4.16 -15.94 -8.50
N ILE A 801 5.24 -15.18 -8.37
CA ILE A 801 6.48 -15.75 -7.83
C ILE A 801 6.37 -15.99 -6.32
N SER A 802 5.68 -15.10 -5.61
CA SER A 802 5.54 -15.21 -4.16
C SER A 802 4.57 -16.32 -3.72
N ILE A 803 3.61 -16.71 -4.56
CA ILE A 803 2.55 -17.65 -4.16
C ILE A 803 3.10 -19.03 -3.75
N LEU A 804 4.10 -19.54 -4.47
CA LEU A 804 4.75 -20.81 -4.13
C LEU A 804 5.47 -20.70 -2.78
N GLY A 805 6.19 -19.58 -2.57
CA GLY A 805 6.84 -19.29 -1.29
C GLY A 805 5.84 -19.17 -0.14
N TRP A 806 4.69 -18.54 -0.35
CA TRP A 806 3.64 -18.43 0.66
C TRP A 806 3.00 -19.77 0.99
N ILE A 807 2.71 -20.59 -0.02
CA ILE A 807 2.17 -21.95 0.21
C ILE A 807 3.16 -22.76 1.02
N LEU A 808 4.44 -22.79 0.63
CA LEU A 808 5.48 -23.51 1.37
C LEU A 808 5.69 -22.94 2.78
N MET A 809 5.68 -21.62 2.93
CA MET A 809 5.83 -20.97 4.23
C MET A 809 4.66 -21.31 5.15
N ILE A 810 3.40 -21.19 4.67
CA ILE A 810 2.22 -21.57 5.43
C ILE A 810 2.30 -23.05 5.81
N PHE A 811 2.68 -23.91 4.87
CA PHE A 811 2.82 -25.34 5.10
C PHE A 811 3.87 -25.65 6.19
N VAL A 812 5.10 -25.15 6.04
CA VAL A 812 6.22 -25.42 6.95
C VAL A 812 6.00 -24.80 8.34
N VAL A 813 5.32 -23.65 8.43
CA VAL A 813 5.08 -22.96 9.71
C VAL A 813 3.81 -23.48 10.40
N ALA A 814 2.71 -23.65 9.68
CA ALA A 814 1.44 -24.06 10.28
C ALA A 814 1.45 -25.52 10.74
N THR A 815 2.14 -26.41 10.04
CA THR A 815 2.20 -27.84 10.40
C THR A 815 2.73 -28.08 11.82
N PRO A 816 3.94 -27.61 12.22
CA PRO A 816 4.44 -27.80 13.58
C PRO A 816 3.60 -27.06 14.65
N ILE A 817 2.99 -25.93 14.30
CA ILE A 817 2.12 -25.19 15.24
C ILE A 817 0.84 -25.97 15.52
N ILE A 818 0.13 -26.40 14.47
CA ILE A 818 -1.13 -27.14 14.62
C ILE A 818 -0.87 -28.49 15.28
N THR A 819 0.18 -29.21 14.90
CA THR A 819 0.54 -30.47 15.57
C THR A 819 0.86 -30.26 17.05
N SER A 820 1.61 -29.23 17.43
CA SER A 820 1.86 -28.89 18.84
C SER A 820 0.56 -28.59 19.61
N ILE A 821 -0.36 -27.84 19.00
CA ILE A 821 -1.69 -27.59 19.57
C ILE A 821 -2.45 -28.90 19.76
N LEU A 822 -2.47 -29.80 18.76
CA LEU A 822 -3.17 -31.08 18.84
C LEU A 822 -2.56 -32.00 19.91
N ILE A 823 -1.22 -32.05 20.03
CA ILE A 823 -0.53 -32.78 21.10
C ILE A 823 -1.02 -32.34 22.47
N SER A 824 -1.34 -31.05 22.67
CA SER A 824 -1.88 -30.56 23.94
C SER A 824 -3.23 -31.18 24.37
N PHE A 825 -3.95 -31.83 23.45
CA PHE A 825 -5.21 -32.55 23.72
C PHE A 825 -5.05 -34.08 23.83
N THR A 826 -3.80 -34.57 23.90
CA THR A 826 -3.48 -36.02 23.98
C THR A 826 -2.80 -36.39 25.32
N ASN A 827 -2.70 -37.67 25.67
CA ASN A 827 -1.93 -38.14 26.84
C ASN A 827 -0.41 -38.27 26.59
N TYR A 828 0.10 -37.71 25.49
CA TYR A 828 1.49 -37.85 25.06
C TYR A 828 2.50 -37.39 26.13
N GLY A 829 3.40 -38.29 26.53
CA GLY A 829 4.38 -38.03 27.59
C GLY A 829 4.96 -39.30 28.22
N TYR A 830 5.43 -39.19 29.47
CA TYR A 830 6.22 -40.20 30.21
C TYR A 830 5.70 -41.65 30.17
N GLN A 831 4.37 -41.88 30.06
CA GLN A 831 3.75 -43.22 29.99
C GLN A 831 3.13 -43.57 28.62
N HIS A 832 3.10 -42.62 27.70
CA HIS A 832 2.51 -42.74 26.36
C HIS A 832 3.45 -42.08 25.35
N SER A 833 4.70 -42.57 25.31
CA SER A 833 5.78 -42.08 24.46
C SER A 833 5.86 -42.88 23.16
N ALA A 834 5.74 -42.20 22.03
CA ALA A 834 5.95 -42.79 20.72
C ALA A 834 7.45 -42.83 20.36
N PRO A 835 7.94 -43.86 19.65
CA PRO A 835 7.18 -44.99 19.07
C PRO A 835 6.95 -46.13 20.09
N ALA A 836 6.00 -47.02 19.78
CA ALA A 836 5.63 -48.27 20.48
C ALA A 836 4.52 -48.18 21.55
N GLN A 837 4.27 -47.03 22.16
CA GLN A 837 3.13 -46.84 23.06
C GLN A 837 1.97 -46.12 22.35
N THR A 838 0.73 -46.51 22.67
CA THR A 838 -0.47 -45.86 22.14
C THR A 838 -0.67 -44.49 22.79
N VAL A 839 -1.23 -43.56 22.02
CA VAL A 839 -1.53 -42.19 22.47
C VAL A 839 -2.98 -41.94 22.15
N ASP A 840 -3.72 -41.46 23.15
CA ASP A 840 -5.16 -41.23 23.06
C ASP A 840 -5.50 -39.74 23.22
N TRP A 841 -6.66 -39.37 22.69
CA TRP A 841 -7.26 -38.06 22.91
C TRP A 841 -7.83 -37.97 24.33
N VAL A 842 -7.33 -37.03 25.13
CA VAL A 842 -7.80 -36.76 26.50
C VAL A 842 -8.61 -35.46 26.62
N GLY A 843 -8.90 -34.83 25.48
CA GLY A 843 -9.62 -33.56 25.43
C GLY A 843 -8.92 -32.46 26.23
N LEU A 844 -9.65 -31.82 27.15
CA LEU A 844 -9.14 -30.69 27.94
C LEU A 844 -8.39 -31.10 29.23
N LYS A 845 -8.14 -32.40 29.48
CA LYS A 845 -7.47 -32.89 30.72
C LYS A 845 -6.16 -32.13 31.01
N ASN A 846 -5.30 -31.96 30.00
CA ASN A 846 -4.02 -31.25 30.16
C ASN A 846 -4.19 -29.75 30.48
N TRP A 847 -5.25 -29.13 29.96
CA TRP A 847 -5.58 -27.73 30.27
C TRP A 847 -6.14 -27.57 31.69
N GLY A 848 -6.68 -28.65 32.28
CA GLY A 848 -7.10 -28.70 33.69
C GLY A 848 -5.96 -28.79 34.70
N TYR A 849 -4.77 -29.26 34.29
CA TYR A 849 -3.61 -29.38 35.18
C TYR A 849 -3.15 -28.07 35.82
N TRP A 850 -3.50 -26.93 35.23
CA TRP A 850 -3.28 -25.60 35.81
C TRP A 850 -3.91 -25.45 37.20
N TRP A 851 -5.04 -26.12 37.45
CA TRP A 851 -5.74 -26.07 38.74
C TRP A 851 -5.13 -27.04 39.75
N THR A 852 -4.77 -28.25 39.29
CA THR A 852 -4.12 -29.28 40.13
C THR A 852 -2.75 -28.82 40.60
N PHE A 853 -1.96 -28.22 39.71
CA PHE A 853 -0.61 -27.75 39.98
C PHE A 853 -0.53 -26.40 40.68
N ARG A 854 -1.68 -25.76 40.95
CA ARG A 854 -1.74 -24.52 41.72
C ARG A 854 -1.09 -24.68 43.10
N LYS A 855 -1.38 -25.77 43.80
CA LYS A 855 -0.83 -26.07 45.13
C LYS A 855 0.65 -26.47 45.09
N ALA A 856 1.12 -26.99 43.96
CA ALA A 856 2.52 -27.37 43.73
C ALA A 856 3.43 -26.18 43.35
N GLY A 857 2.89 -24.95 43.29
CA GLY A 857 3.68 -23.73 43.01
C GLY A 857 3.76 -23.32 41.53
N LEU A 858 2.92 -23.86 40.64
CA LEU A 858 2.95 -23.55 39.20
C LEU A 858 2.86 -22.04 38.92
N PHE A 859 1.93 -21.33 39.57
CA PHE A 859 1.79 -19.88 39.36
C PHE A 859 2.96 -19.07 39.91
N GLN A 860 3.63 -19.56 40.95
CA GLN A 860 4.84 -18.92 41.48
C GLN A 860 5.99 -19.06 40.49
N SER A 861 6.19 -20.27 39.96
CA SER A 861 7.19 -20.56 38.94
C SER A 861 6.94 -19.77 37.65
N LEU A 862 5.70 -19.83 37.13
CA LEU A 862 5.28 -19.05 35.95
C LEU A 862 5.45 -17.54 36.18
N GLY A 863 5.12 -17.03 37.37
CA GLY A 863 5.28 -15.62 37.72
C GLY A 863 6.74 -15.17 37.70
N ARG A 864 7.66 -15.97 38.26
CA ARG A 864 9.11 -15.71 38.24
C ARG A 864 9.66 -15.70 36.81
N VAL A 865 9.30 -16.71 36.02
CA VAL A 865 9.74 -16.86 34.62
C VAL A 865 9.16 -15.74 33.75
N PHE A 866 7.88 -15.42 33.90
CA PHE A 866 7.22 -14.34 33.16
C PHE A 866 7.83 -12.97 33.49
N TYR A 867 8.08 -12.69 34.77
CA TYR A 867 8.72 -11.46 35.23
C TYR A 867 10.10 -11.30 34.59
N TRP A 868 10.94 -12.34 34.64
CA TRP A 868 12.25 -12.30 33.99
C TRP A 868 12.12 -12.20 32.46
N THR A 869 11.21 -12.95 31.83
CA THR A 869 10.98 -12.90 30.38
C THR A 869 10.61 -11.50 29.91
N ALA A 870 9.78 -10.78 30.68
CA ALA A 870 9.41 -9.40 30.38
C ALA A 870 10.64 -8.46 30.43
N ILE A 871 11.45 -8.55 31.49
CA ILE A 871 12.69 -7.76 31.63
C ILE A 871 13.67 -8.10 30.51
N TRP A 872 13.96 -9.39 30.33
CA TRP A 872 14.80 -9.93 29.27
C TRP A 872 14.37 -9.40 27.90
N THR A 873 13.10 -9.53 27.54
CA THR A 873 12.60 -9.13 26.22
C THR A 873 12.75 -7.63 26.02
N VAL A 874 12.44 -6.81 27.03
CA VAL A 874 12.59 -5.35 26.94
C VAL A 874 14.06 -4.97 26.71
N PHE A 875 14.97 -5.43 27.57
CA PHE A 875 16.38 -5.04 27.49
C PHE A 875 17.12 -5.67 26.30
N SER A 876 16.91 -6.95 26.04
CA SER A 876 17.51 -7.68 24.91
C SER A 876 16.93 -7.31 23.55
N THR A 877 15.91 -6.44 23.52
CA THR A 877 15.42 -5.80 22.30
C THR A 877 15.91 -4.36 22.23
N PHE A 878 15.67 -3.57 23.28
CA PHE A 878 15.97 -2.13 23.32
C PHE A 878 17.46 -1.83 23.15
N LEU A 879 18.34 -2.56 23.84
CA LEU A 879 19.78 -2.32 23.81
C LEU A 879 20.40 -2.62 22.44
N PRO A 880 20.21 -3.82 21.83
CA PRO A 880 20.74 -4.08 20.49
C PRO A 880 20.13 -3.17 19.42
N ILE A 881 18.86 -2.79 19.54
CA ILE A 881 18.24 -1.83 18.62
C ILE A 881 18.93 -0.47 18.72
N SER A 882 19.05 0.06 19.93
CA SER A 882 19.66 1.37 20.17
C SER A 882 21.10 1.40 19.69
N LEU A 883 21.89 0.38 20.06
CA LEU A 883 23.29 0.27 19.65
C LEU A 883 23.43 0.11 18.12
N GLY A 884 22.61 -0.74 17.51
CA GLY A 884 22.61 -0.96 16.06
C GLY A 884 22.24 0.30 15.27
N ILE A 885 21.25 1.07 15.74
CA ILE A 885 20.87 2.36 15.16
C ILE A 885 22.02 3.37 15.29
N ILE A 886 22.59 3.51 16.48
CA ILE A 886 23.70 4.44 16.74
C ILE A 886 24.89 4.12 15.81
N ILE A 887 25.33 2.86 15.77
CA ILE A 887 26.46 2.43 14.93
C ILE A 887 26.13 2.60 13.44
N ALA A 888 24.89 2.34 13.03
CA ALA A 888 24.47 2.49 11.62
C ALA A 888 24.51 3.95 11.18
N ILE A 889 24.00 4.86 12.01
CA ILE A 889 24.03 6.31 11.75
C ILE A 889 25.47 6.80 11.69
N LEU A 890 26.30 6.43 12.67
CA LEU A 890 27.71 6.81 12.71
C LEU A 890 28.43 6.34 11.44
N THR A 891 28.31 5.04 11.12
CA THR A 891 29.00 4.44 9.97
C THR A 891 28.50 4.95 8.62
N ASN A 892 27.24 5.40 8.54
CA ASN A 892 26.69 5.98 7.31
C ASN A 892 27.09 7.46 7.11
N ASN A 893 27.52 8.16 8.15
CA ASN A 893 27.95 9.57 8.09
C ASN A 893 29.09 9.80 7.08
N GLN A 894 28.94 10.74 6.15
CA GLN A 894 29.90 11.03 5.07
C GLN A 894 31.33 11.36 5.55
N ARG A 895 31.50 11.83 6.80
CA ARG A 895 32.80 12.22 7.37
C ARG A 895 33.72 11.04 7.72
N ILE A 896 33.17 9.84 7.93
CA ILE A 896 33.97 8.66 8.30
C ILE A 896 34.77 8.15 7.08
N LYS A 897 36.09 8.04 7.24
CA LYS A 897 36.99 7.37 6.29
C LYS A 897 37.04 5.86 6.58
N PHE A 898 37.37 5.04 5.59
CA PHE A 898 37.44 3.56 5.71
C PHE A 898 36.14 2.86 6.15
N LYS A 899 34.96 3.41 5.83
CA LYS A 899 33.65 2.84 6.20
C LYS A 899 33.47 1.35 5.91
N LYS A 900 34.07 0.85 4.82
CA LYS A 900 33.98 -0.57 4.45
C LYS A 900 34.62 -1.49 5.50
N PHE A 901 35.75 -1.06 6.08
CA PHE A 901 36.45 -1.79 7.12
C PHE A 901 35.63 -1.82 8.42
N PHE A 902 35.14 -0.68 8.88
CA PHE A 902 34.26 -0.62 10.06
C PHE A 902 32.96 -1.44 9.88
N ARG A 903 32.34 -1.38 8.69
CA ARG A 903 31.17 -2.21 8.36
C ARG A 903 31.49 -3.71 8.47
N LEU A 904 32.66 -4.14 7.99
CA LEU A 904 33.09 -5.52 8.08
C LEU A 904 33.15 -5.96 9.55
N ILE A 905 33.85 -5.19 10.40
CA ILE A 905 34.02 -5.50 11.83
C ILE A 905 32.66 -5.56 12.55
N TYR A 906 31.80 -4.56 12.36
CA TYR A 906 30.51 -4.48 13.06
C TYR A 906 29.50 -5.56 12.64
N ILE A 907 29.70 -6.21 11.48
CA ILE A 907 28.85 -7.31 11.02
C ILE A 907 29.32 -8.66 11.57
N LEU A 908 30.59 -8.78 12.02
CA LEU A 908 31.17 -10.05 12.46
C LEU A 908 30.34 -10.81 13.51
N PRO A 909 29.76 -10.16 14.55
CA PRO A 909 28.97 -10.88 15.55
C PRO A 909 27.76 -11.63 14.97
N TRP A 910 27.21 -11.14 13.87
CA TRP A 910 26.09 -11.76 13.16
C TRP A 910 26.55 -12.70 12.03
N ALA A 911 27.73 -12.46 11.45
CA ALA A 911 28.29 -13.31 10.39
C ALA A 911 28.69 -14.71 10.89
N ILE A 912 29.08 -14.81 12.16
CA ILE A 912 29.40 -16.08 12.81
C ILE A 912 28.10 -16.71 13.34
N PRO A 913 27.85 -18.01 13.09
CA PRO A 913 26.68 -18.70 13.62
C PRO A 913 26.52 -18.53 15.13
N ALA A 914 25.32 -18.15 15.58
CA ALA A 914 25.06 -17.81 16.98
C ALA A 914 25.42 -18.94 17.96
N PHE A 915 25.20 -20.20 17.61
CA PHE A 915 25.56 -21.36 18.45
C PHE A 915 27.07 -21.38 18.78
N VAL A 916 27.92 -21.15 17.79
CA VAL A 916 29.39 -21.15 17.95
C VAL A 916 29.81 -20.01 18.86
N THR A 917 29.30 -18.82 18.58
CA THR A 917 29.54 -17.60 19.36
C THR A 917 29.13 -17.77 20.83
N LEU A 918 27.91 -18.26 21.08
CA LEU A 918 27.38 -18.44 22.43
C LEU A 918 28.16 -19.50 23.20
N SER A 919 28.56 -20.59 22.54
CA SER A 919 29.38 -21.64 23.14
C SER A 919 30.77 -21.10 23.52
N PHE A 920 31.41 -20.35 22.63
CA PHE A 920 32.69 -19.69 22.90
C PHE A 920 32.59 -18.72 24.09
N LEU A 921 31.56 -17.86 24.11
CA LEU A 921 31.37 -16.90 25.19
C LEU A 921 31.07 -17.61 26.51
N ARG A 922 30.27 -18.69 26.50
CA ARG A 922 30.03 -19.50 27.70
C ARG A 922 31.33 -20.03 28.28
N SER A 923 32.20 -20.62 27.46
CA SER A 923 33.51 -21.09 27.89
C SER A 923 34.40 -19.93 28.36
N SER A 924 34.31 -18.76 27.73
CA SER A 924 35.09 -17.57 28.10
C SER A 924 34.72 -17.01 29.47
N PHE A 925 33.44 -17.10 29.84
CA PHE A 925 32.91 -16.65 31.14
C PHE A 925 32.73 -17.80 32.14
N ALA A 926 33.38 -18.95 31.90
CA ALA A 926 33.39 -20.06 32.84
C ALA A 926 33.99 -19.63 34.21
N PRO A 927 33.54 -20.24 35.32
CA PRO A 927 34.04 -19.92 36.65
C PRO A 927 35.53 -20.30 36.81
N GLY A 928 36.20 -19.66 37.78
CA GLY A 928 37.62 -19.88 38.06
C GLY A 928 38.57 -19.34 36.98
N GLU A 929 39.79 -19.86 36.94
CA GLU A 929 40.85 -19.48 35.97
C GLU A 929 40.70 -20.18 34.61
N VAL A 930 39.78 -21.14 34.51
CA VAL A 930 39.48 -21.87 33.27
C VAL A 930 38.81 -20.95 32.23
N GLY A 931 38.08 -19.92 32.69
CA GLY A 931 37.47 -18.91 31.82
C GLY A 931 38.49 -17.90 31.31
N TYR A 932 38.55 -17.71 29.98
CA TYR A 932 39.48 -16.78 29.34
C TYR A 932 39.36 -15.34 29.87
N ILE A 933 38.15 -14.87 30.20
CA ILE A 933 37.94 -13.50 30.70
C ILE A 933 38.50 -13.33 32.11
N ASN A 934 38.25 -14.28 33.01
CA ASN A 934 38.83 -14.23 34.36
C ASN A 934 40.35 -14.27 34.30
N LYS A 935 40.92 -15.16 33.45
CA LYS A 935 42.37 -15.24 33.25
C LYS A 935 42.98 -13.91 32.80
N ILE A 936 42.40 -13.27 31.79
CA ILE A 936 42.87 -11.96 31.29
C ILE A 936 42.74 -10.87 32.37
N LEU A 937 41.63 -10.83 33.12
CA LEU A 937 41.43 -9.80 34.16
C LEU A 937 42.39 -9.96 35.35
N LEU A 938 42.73 -11.20 35.71
CA LEU A 938 43.72 -11.51 36.74
C LEU A 938 45.14 -11.15 36.27
N GLU A 939 45.51 -11.50 35.04
CA GLU A 939 46.81 -11.15 34.44
C GLU A 939 47.01 -9.64 34.31
N LEU A 940 45.95 -8.90 33.96
CA LEU A 940 45.95 -7.43 33.90
C LEU A 940 45.86 -6.76 35.28
N LYS A 941 45.77 -7.53 36.38
CA LYS A 941 45.60 -7.05 37.77
C LYS A 941 44.39 -6.13 37.96
N LEU A 942 43.34 -6.32 37.16
CA LEU A 942 42.08 -5.58 37.29
C LEU A 942 41.15 -6.19 38.35
N ILE A 943 41.36 -7.47 38.69
CA ILE A 943 40.66 -8.19 39.75
C ILE A 943 41.68 -9.03 40.55
N ASN A 944 41.40 -9.25 41.84
CA ASN A 944 42.26 -10.05 42.72
C ASN A 944 41.80 -11.51 42.84
N ASN A 945 40.52 -11.79 42.57
CA ASN A 945 39.92 -13.12 42.65
C ASN A 945 39.03 -13.36 41.42
N PRO A 946 38.92 -14.60 40.92
CA PRO A 946 38.07 -14.94 39.78
C PRO A 946 36.59 -14.69 40.10
N ILE A 947 35.87 -14.06 39.16
CA ILE A 947 34.44 -13.74 39.32
C ILE A 947 33.60 -14.91 38.80
N ASN A 948 32.57 -15.27 39.56
CA ASN A 948 31.64 -16.35 39.22
C ASN A 948 30.46 -15.85 38.36
N TRP A 949 30.78 -15.42 37.15
CA TRP A 949 29.87 -14.72 36.23
C TRP A 949 28.53 -15.42 35.98
N LEU A 950 28.54 -16.75 35.79
CA LEU A 950 27.37 -17.55 35.46
C LEU A 950 26.68 -18.19 36.68
N ASN A 951 27.33 -18.19 37.85
CA ASN A 951 26.80 -18.86 39.05
C ASN A 951 26.07 -17.89 40.00
N GLN A 952 26.21 -16.58 39.83
CA GLN A 952 25.44 -15.57 40.58
C GLN A 952 24.26 -15.04 39.75
N ILE A 953 23.08 -14.89 40.37
CA ILE A 953 21.82 -14.53 39.66
C ILE A 953 21.93 -13.17 38.96
N SER A 954 22.43 -12.15 39.66
CA SER A 954 22.53 -10.78 39.14
C SER A 954 23.51 -10.70 37.96
N SER A 955 24.69 -11.29 38.12
CA SER A 955 25.72 -11.29 37.07
C SER A 955 25.27 -12.08 35.84
N ALA A 956 24.67 -13.26 36.01
CA ALA A 956 24.23 -14.10 34.90
C ALA A 956 23.15 -13.38 34.06
N ARG A 957 22.20 -12.70 34.72
CA ARG A 957 21.14 -11.90 34.09
C ARG A 957 21.68 -10.70 33.31
N ILE A 958 22.63 -9.96 33.89
CA ILE A 958 23.27 -8.82 33.19
C ILE A 958 24.06 -9.33 32.00
N LEU A 959 24.86 -10.37 32.20
CA LEU A 959 25.77 -10.89 31.19
C LEU A 959 25.02 -11.46 29.98
N VAL A 960 23.93 -12.20 30.20
CA VAL A 960 23.14 -12.75 29.09
C VAL A 960 22.51 -11.63 28.24
N ILE A 961 22.10 -10.51 28.86
CA ILE A 961 21.61 -9.32 28.13
C ILE A 961 22.75 -8.66 27.34
N VAL A 962 23.95 -8.54 27.92
CA VAL A 962 25.13 -7.97 27.26
C VAL A 962 25.53 -8.81 26.04
N VAL A 963 25.60 -10.13 26.19
CA VAL A 963 25.90 -11.06 25.10
C VAL A 963 24.85 -10.97 24.01
N GLN A 964 23.56 -10.95 24.36
CA GLN A 964 22.48 -10.79 23.39
C GLN A 964 22.53 -9.43 22.69
N THR A 965 22.94 -8.36 23.40
CA THR A 965 23.14 -7.04 22.81
C THR A 965 24.28 -7.07 21.79
N TRP A 966 25.40 -7.73 22.11
CA TRP A 966 26.55 -7.86 21.22
C TRP A 966 26.24 -8.65 19.94
N ILE A 967 25.45 -9.71 20.03
CA ILE A 967 25.02 -10.47 18.84
C ILE A 967 23.95 -9.70 18.06
N GLY A 968 22.93 -9.19 18.77
CA GLY A 968 21.75 -8.58 18.19
C GLY A 968 22.02 -7.26 17.47
N TYR A 969 22.95 -6.43 17.97
CA TYR A 969 23.17 -5.09 17.38
C TYR A 969 23.66 -5.19 15.93
N ALA A 970 24.45 -6.21 15.59
CA ALA A 970 25.05 -6.38 14.27
C ALA A 970 23.97 -6.60 13.19
N PHE A 971 22.93 -7.37 13.51
CA PHE A 971 21.76 -7.55 12.64
C PHE A 971 21.00 -6.24 12.45
N ILE A 972 20.69 -5.53 13.55
CA ILE A 972 20.00 -4.23 13.48
C ILE A 972 20.83 -3.21 12.69
N PHE A 973 22.14 -3.18 12.92
CA PHE A 973 23.08 -2.32 12.21
C PHE A 973 22.99 -2.52 10.69
N MET A 974 23.02 -3.77 10.21
CA MET A 974 22.93 -4.09 8.78
C MET A 974 21.59 -3.62 8.21
N LEU A 975 20.49 -3.94 8.90
CA LEU A 975 19.13 -3.58 8.49
C LEU A 975 18.88 -2.08 8.43
N VAL A 976 19.29 -1.35 9.48
CA VAL A 976 19.17 0.11 9.55
C VAL A 976 20.06 0.74 8.47
N THR A 977 21.25 0.21 8.21
CA THR A 977 22.13 0.68 7.13
C THR A 977 21.48 0.52 5.74
N GLY A 978 20.71 -0.54 5.52
CA GLY A 978 19.92 -0.72 4.29
C GLY A 978 18.77 0.28 4.18
N ASN A 979 17.98 0.46 5.24
CA ASN A 979 16.86 1.41 5.28
C ASN A 979 17.31 2.87 5.17
N LEU A 980 18.46 3.23 5.76
CA LEU A 980 19.03 4.57 5.60
C LEU A 980 19.42 4.86 4.14
N GLN A 981 19.71 3.84 3.33
CA GLN A 981 20.04 4.01 1.91
C GLN A 981 18.79 4.14 1.02
N SER A 982 17.61 3.73 1.48
CA SER A 982 16.37 3.90 0.73
C SER A 982 15.75 5.30 0.88
N ILE A 983 16.20 6.10 1.86
CA ILE A 983 15.73 7.48 2.02
C ILE A 983 16.30 8.32 0.86
N PRO A 984 15.45 8.91 -0.01
CA PRO A 984 15.91 9.74 -1.12
C PRO A 984 16.76 10.91 -0.65
N LYS A 985 17.83 11.22 -1.39
CA LYS A 985 18.72 12.34 -1.07
C LYS A 985 18.03 13.69 -1.21
N ASP A 986 17.09 13.78 -2.12
CA ASP A 986 16.34 14.99 -2.46
C ASP A 986 15.61 15.58 -1.24
N ILE A 987 15.19 14.74 -0.28
CA ILE A 987 14.56 15.18 0.98
C ILE A 987 15.57 15.91 1.88
N TYR A 988 16.81 15.43 1.91
CA TYR A 988 17.90 16.07 2.66
C TYR A 988 18.36 17.37 1.99
N GLU A 989 18.36 17.41 0.66
CA GLU A 989 18.69 18.59 -0.12
C GLU A 989 17.62 19.68 0.06
N ALA A 990 16.34 19.32 -0.04
CA ALA A 990 15.22 20.22 0.25
C ALA A 990 15.30 20.80 1.67
N GLY A 991 15.48 19.93 2.69
CA GLY A 991 15.62 20.39 4.06
C GLY A 991 16.84 21.30 4.27
N SER A 992 17.94 21.09 3.54
CA SER A 992 19.11 21.96 3.60
C SER A 992 18.87 23.31 2.92
N VAL A 993 18.09 23.35 1.84
CA VAL A 993 17.63 24.58 1.18
C VAL A 993 16.72 25.39 2.11
N ASP A 994 15.87 24.71 2.89
CA ASP A 994 15.05 25.31 3.96
C ASP A 994 15.86 25.73 5.21
N GLY A 995 17.19 25.59 5.18
CA GLY A 995 18.10 26.01 6.26
C GLY A 995 18.24 25.02 7.42
N ALA A 996 17.71 23.79 7.29
CA ALA A 996 17.81 22.79 8.35
C ALA A 996 19.26 22.31 8.55
N LYS A 997 19.74 22.40 9.79
CA LYS A 997 21.09 21.95 10.20
C LYS A 997 21.11 20.44 10.47
N GLY A 998 22.29 19.82 10.53
CA GLY A 998 22.45 18.37 10.69
C GLY A 998 21.67 17.73 11.85
N ARG A 999 21.53 18.41 13.00
CA ARG A 999 20.70 17.94 14.14
C ARG A 999 19.21 17.98 13.80
N GLN A 1000 18.74 18.99 13.08
CA GLN A 1000 17.35 19.12 12.64
C GLN A 1000 17.04 18.07 11.55
N LEU A 1001 17.91 17.92 10.56
CA LEU A 1001 17.80 16.86 9.54
C LEU A 1001 17.78 15.45 10.17
N PHE A 1002 18.47 15.26 11.29
CA PHE A 1002 18.43 13.99 12.03
C PHE A 1002 17.09 13.77 12.73
N TRP A 1003 16.70 14.66 13.65
CA TRP A 1003 15.51 14.47 14.50
C TRP A 1003 14.19 14.61 13.76
N TYR A 1004 14.11 15.45 12.72
CA TYR A 1004 12.86 15.73 12.01
C TYR A 1004 12.70 14.94 10.71
N LEU A 1005 13.78 14.53 10.05
CA LEU A 1005 13.71 13.77 8.80
C LEU A 1005 14.21 12.34 8.96
N THR A 1006 15.46 12.16 9.37
CA THR A 1006 16.12 10.84 9.36
C THR A 1006 15.49 9.86 10.34
N LEU A 1007 15.43 10.23 11.62
CA LEU A 1007 14.97 9.33 12.68
C LEU A 1007 13.49 8.98 12.54
N PRO A 1008 12.55 9.93 12.28
CA PRO A 1008 11.15 9.60 12.07
C PRO A 1008 10.93 8.69 10.85
N SER A 1009 11.56 9.02 9.71
CA SER A 1009 11.45 8.21 8.49
C SER A 1009 12.02 6.81 8.67
N LEU A 1010 13.15 6.72 9.38
CA LEU A 1010 13.77 5.45 9.71
C LEU A 1010 12.87 4.61 10.62
N LEU A 1011 12.36 5.18 11.72
CA LEU A 1011 11.52 4.48 12.69
C LEU A 1011 10.24 3.93 12.05
N ILE A 1012 9.59 4.69 11.17
CA ILE A 1012 8.42 4.20 10.41
C ILE A 1012 8.79 3.00 9.54
N SER A 1013 9.93 3.08 8.86
CA SER A 1013 10.40 2.03 7.96
C SER A 1013 10.80 0.74 8.70
N ILE A 1014 11.45 0.87 9.86
CA ILE A 1014 11.94 -0.29 10.64
C ILE A 1014 10.94 -0.77 11.69
N ALA A 1015 9.84 -0.07 11.99
CA ALA A 1015 8.88 -0.44 13.03
C ALA A 1015 8.37 -1.90 12.95
N PRO A 1016 8.01 -2.45 11.77
CA PRO A 1016 7.63 -3.87 11.65
C PRO A 1016 8.75 -4.82 12.12
N MET A 1017 10.00 -4.44 11.86
CA MET A 1017 11.17 -5.21 12.22
C MET A 1017 11.47 -5.09 13.72
N LEU A 1018 11.25 -3.93 14.33
CA LEU A 1018 11.37 -3.76 15.80
C LEU A 1018 10.37 -4.64 16.55
N ILE A 1019 9.14 -4.76 16.04
CA ILE A 1019 8.13 -5.68 16.59
C ILE A 1019 8.60 -7.13 16.43
N GLY A 1020 9.14 -7.48 15.26
CA GLY A 1020 9.72 -8.81 15.03
C GLY A 1020 10.88 -9.14 15.98
N GLN A 1021 11.74 -8.16 16.29
CA GLN A 1021 12.82 -8.33 17.26
C GLN A 1021 12.32 -8.52 18.68
N PHE A 1022 11.27 -7.78 19.08
CA PHE A 1022 10.62 -7.97 20.37
C PHE A 1022 10.04 -9.39 20.51
N VAL A 1023 9.28 -9.83 19.50
CA VAL A 1023 8.71 -11.19 19.44
C VAL A 1023 9.82 -12.25 19.41
N GLY A 1024 10.92 -11.98 18.70
CA GLY A 1024 12.09 -12.85 18.66
C GLY A 1024 12.78 -12.98 20.03
N ALA A 1025 13.00 -11.87 20.74
CA ALA A 1025 13.61 -11.88 22.07
C ALA A 1025 12.76 -12.62 23.11
N PHE A 1026 11.43 -12.47 23.04
CA PHE A 1026 10.47 -13.19 23.89
C PHE A 1026 10.58 -14.72 23.76
N ASN A 1027 10.89 -15.21 22.56
CA ASN A 1027 11.01 -16.62 22.24
C ASN A 1027 12.47 -17.10 22.04
N ASN A 1028 13.47 -16.33 22.49
CA ASN A 1028 14.87 -16.64 22.19
C ASN A 1028 15.44 -17.77 23.05
N PHE A 1029 15.01 -18.99 22.75
CA PHE A 1029 15.45 -20.22 23.40
C PHE A 1029 16.96 -20.45 23.26
N THR A 1030 17.51 -20.21 22.07
CA THR A 1030 18.90 -20.53 21.73
C THR A 1030 19.91 -19.81 22.62
N THR A 1031 19.73 -18.51 22.85
CA THR A 1031 20.65 -17.74 23.70
C THR A 1031 20.63 -18.25 25.14
N ILE A 1032 19.46 -18.48 25.72
CA ILE A 1032 19.33 -18.92 27.11
C ILE A 1032 19.83 -20.36 27.29
N SER A 1033 19.39 -21.29 26.44
CA SER A 1033 19.75 -22.71 26.56
C SER A 1033 21.25 -22.95 26.43
N ILE A 1034 21.92 -22.28 25.49
CA ILE A 1034 23.35 -22.47 25.26
C ILE A 1034 24.17 -21.69 26.28
N PHE A 1035 23.93 -20.38 26.45
CA PHE A 1035 24.82 -19.52 27.22
C PHE A 1035 24.71 -19.77 28.73
N THR A 1036 23.49 -19.79 29.28
CA THR A 1036 23.26 -19.96 30.72
C THR A 1036 22.68 -21.32 31.10
N GLY A 1037 22.03 -22.04 30.16
CA GLY A 1037 21.23 -23.24 30.49
C GLY A 1037 20.03 -22.93 31.39
N GLY A 1038 19.61 -21.66 31.46
CA GLY A 1038 18.59 -21.16 32.39
C GLY A 1038 19.11 -20.85 33.81
N GLY A 1039 20.35 -21.24 34.15
CA GLY A 1039 20.94 -21.05 35.47
C GLY A 1039 21.30 -19.60 35.82
N PRO A 1040 21.71 -19.34 37.08
CA PRO A 1040 21.76 -20.27 38.21
C PRO A 1040 20.37 -20.58 38.80
N ASN A 1041 20.24 -21.68 39.55
CA ASN A 1041 18.98 -22.09 40.19
C ASN A 1041 18.64 -21.15 41.35
N PHE A 1042 17.34 -21.01 41.65
CA PHE A 1042 16.91 -20.33 42.88
C PHE A 1042 17.17 -21.22 44.11
N GLU A 1043 17.53 -20.62 45.24
CA GLU A 1043 17.65 -21.33 46.53
C GLU A 1043 16.34 -22.02 46.91
N ASN A 1044 15.20 -21.37 46.65
CA ASN A 1044 13.85 -21.90 46.84
C ASN A 1044 13.16 -22.17 45.49
N SER A 1045 13.71 -23.06 44.68
CA SER A 1045 13.10 -23.48 43.41
C SER A 1045 11.78 -24.24 43.64
N SER A 1046 10.78 -24.02 42.79
CA SER A 1046 9.53 -24.79 42.87
C SER A 1046 9.70 -26.20 42.31
N ALA A 1047 8.68 -27.05 42.47
CA ALA A 1047 8.63 -28.39 41.86
C ALA A 1047 8.72 -28.38 40.31
N PHE A 1048 8.64 -27.20 39.67
CA PHE A 1048 8.73 -27.02 38.22
C PHE A 1048 10.14 -26.68 37.71
N GLY A 1049 11.15 -26.67 38.59
CA GLY A 1049 12.57 -26.57 38.19
C GLY A 1049 12.95 -25.28 37.47
N GLU A 1050 12.26 -24.17 37.73
CA GLU A 1050 12.61 -22.89 37.12
C GLU A 1050 13.94 -22.35 37.64
N ALA A 1051 14.78 -21.86 36.73
CA ALA A 1051 16.04 -21.24 37.08
C ALA A 1051 16.04 -19.73 36.74
N SER A 1052 17.01 -18.99 37.27
CA SER A 1052 16.90 -17.54 37.36
C SER A 1052 16.99 -16.77 36.04
N THR A 1053 17.56 -17.38 34.99
CA THR A 1053 17.62 -16.80 33.64
C THR A 1053 16.67 -17.47 32.65
N ASP A 1054 15.87 -18.44 33.11
CA ASP A 1054 14.89 -19.11 32.25
C ASP A 1054 13.81 -18.15 31.77
N ILE A 1055 13.60 -18.16 30.45
CA ILE A 1055 12.45 -17.53 29.80
C ILE A 1055 11.36 -18.59 29.59
N ILE A 1056 10.13 -18.15 29.28
CA ILE A 1056 8.97 -19.06 29.17
C ILE A 1056 9.28 -20.29 28.32
N ILE A 1057 9.87 -20.11 27.13
CA ILE A 1057 10.16 -21.22 26.23
C ILE A 1057 11.27 -22.16 26.75
N SER A 1058 12.30 -21.63 27.44
CA SER A 1058 13.37 -22.48 28.00
C SER A 1058 12.91 -23.25 29.23
N TRP A 1059 12.05 -22.64 30.04
CA TRP A 1059 11.40 -23.29 31.16
C TRP A 1059 10.44 -24.41 30.70
N VAL A 1060 9.60 -24.13 29.70
CA VAL A 1060 8.69 -25.14 29.12
C VAL A 1060 9.48 -26.31 28.52
N TYR A 1061 10.62 -26.05 27.88
CA TYR A 1061 11.51 -27.10 27.41
C TYR A 1061 12.05 -28.00 28.56
N LYS A 1062 12.40 -27.42 29.72
CA LYS A 1062 12.80 -28.22 30.89
C LYS A 1062 11.67 -29.14 31.39
N ILE A 1063 10.42 -28.68 31.34
CA ILE A 1063 9.24 -29.51 31.68
C ILE A 1063 9.14 -30.73 30.74
N THR A 1064 9.44 -30.57 29.44
CA THR A 1064 9.47 -31.70 28.49
C THR A 1064 10.61 -32.68 28.76
N SER A 1065 11.71 -32.22 29.35
CA SER A 1065 12.94 -33.00 29.59
C SER A 1065 12.92 -33.74 30.94
N ASN A 1066 11.75 -34.19 31.40
CA ASN A 1066 11.53 -34.94 32.65
C ASN A 1066 11.80 -34.18 33.97
N ALA A 1067 11.78 -32.85 33.99
CA ALA A 1067 11.77 -32.10 35.26
C ALA A 1067 10.56 -32.47 36.15
N ILE A 1068 9.47 -32.95 35.53
CA ILE A 1068 8.26 -33.44 36.20
C ILE A 1068 7.82 -34.74 35.52
N GLN A 1069 7.74 -35.83 36.28
CA GLN A 1069 7.26 -37.13 35.82
C GLN A 1069 5.74 -37.24 36.03
N VAL A 1070 4.96 -36.49 35.25
CA VAL A 1070 3.49 -36.60 35.24
C VAL A 1070 3.03 -37.20 33.92
N GLU A 1071 1.97 -38.01 33.98
CA GLU A 1071 1.26 -38.53 32.81
C GLU A 1071 0.85 -37.37 31.88
N GLY A 1072 1.33 -37.38 30.64
CA GLY A 1072 1.09 -36.30 29.67
C GLY A 1072 1.98 -35.06 29.85
N ASN A 1073 3.15 -35.16 30.49
CA ASN A 1073 4.07 -34.03 30.68
C ASN A 1073 4.43 -33.28 29.38
N GLN A 1074 4.64 -33.98 28.26
CA GLN A 1074 4.90 -33.36 26.97
C GLN A 1074 3.66 -32.68 26.39
N ALA A 1075 2.48 -33.28 26.54
CA ALA A 1075 1.21 -32.66 26.18
C ALA A 1075 0.89 -31.40 27.01
N PHE A 1076 1.16 -31.42 28.32
CA PHE A 1076 1.06 -30.24 29.18
C PHE A 1076 2.05 -29.14 28.77
N ALA A 1077 3.29 -29.49 28.44
CA ALA A 1077 4.26 -28.54 27.91
C ALA A 1077 3.85 -27.97 26.54
N ALA A 1078 3.20 -28.76 25.68
CA ALA A 1078 2.62 -28.29 24.43
C ALA A 1078 1.46 -27.30 24.68
N ALA A 1079 0.65 -27.51 25.71
CA ALA A 1079 -0.37 -26.56 26.15
C ALA A 1079 0.25 -25.23 26.61
N LEU A 1080 1.30 -25.29 27.45
CA LEU A 1080 2.05 -24.11 27.88
C LEU A 1080 2.71 -23.37 26.71
N THR A 1081 3.28 -24.11 25.76
CA THR A 1081 3.88 -23.55 24.53
C THR A 1081 2.82 -22.85 23.69
N THR A 1082 1.63 -23.45 23.56
CA THR A 1082 0.49 -22.85 22.86
C THR A 1082 0.05 -21.56 23.52
N PHE A 1083 -0.06 -21.54 24.85
CA PHE A 1083 -0.39 -20.34 25.61
C PHE A 1083 0.66 -19.23 25.43
N ALA A 1084 1.95 -19.57 25.52
CA ALA A 1084 3.05 -18.63 25.28
C ALA A 1084 3.03 -18.07 23.84
N ALA A 1085 2.77 -18.93 22.86
CA ALA A 1085 2.63 -18.54 21.46
C ALA A 1085 1.46 -17.58 21.25
N LEU A 1086 0.29 -17.82 21.88
CA LEU A 1086 -0.86 -16.91 21.82
C LEU A 1086 -0.53 -15.52 22.37
N ILE A 1087 0.21 -15.43 23.48
CA ILE A 1087 0.68 -14.15 24.03
C ILE A 1087 1.58 -13.45 23.01
N SER A 1088 2.55 -14.17 22.45
CA SER A 1088 3.49 -13.63 21.47
C SER A 1088 2.79 -13.15 20.19
N ILE A 1089 1.83 -13.93 19.68
CA ILE A 1089 0.99 -13.59 18.53
C ILE A 1089 0.13 -12.37 18.84
N ALA A 1090 -0.50 -12.29 20.02
CA ALA A 1090 -1.34 -11.14 20.39
C ALA A 1090 -0.53 -9.84 20.46
N ILE A 1091 0.68 -9.88 21.05
CA ILE A 1091 1.60 -8.74 21.12
C ILE A 1091 2.04 -8.34 19.69
N GLY A 1092 2.47 -9.31 18.89
CA GLY A 1092 2.90 -9.07 17.51
C GLY A 1092 1.78 -8.49 16.64
N ALA A 1093 0.60 -9.13 16.64
CA ALA A 1093 -0.57 -8.70 15.87
C ALA A 1093 -1.00 -7.28 16.24
N ARG A 1094 -1.07 -6.97 17.55
CA ARG A 1094 -1.40 -5.60 18.01
C ARG A 1094 -0.34 -4.58 17.55
N GLY A 1095 0.93 -4.95 17.57
CA GLY A 1095 2.02 -4.14 17.04
C GLY A 1095 1.86 -3.86 15.55
N PHE A 1096 1.68 -4.90 14.73
CA PHE A 1096 1.54 -4.78 13.27
C PHE A 1096 0.28 -4.01 12.86
N ILE A 1097 -0.86 -4.24 13.53
CA ILE A 1097 -2.11 -3.50 13.26
C ILE A 1097 -1.91 -1.99 13.48
N LYS A 1098 -1.25 -1.60 14.59
CA LYS A 1098 -0.98 -0.19 14.90
C LYS A 1098 0.04 0.47 13.96
N THR A 1099 1.01 -0.27 13.44
CA THR A 1099 1.98 0.29 12.50
C THR A 1099 1.37 0.48 11.12
N MET A 1100 0.48 -0.43 10.71
CA MET A 1100 -0.28 -0.31 9.46
C MET A 1100 -1.20 0.93 9.50
N SER A 1101 -1.92 1.14 10.60
CA SER A 1101 -2.82 2.31 10.77
C SER A 1101 -2.12 3.68 10.86
N ARG A 1102 -0.79 3.72 10.95
CA ARG A 1102 0.01 4.97 10.96
C ARG A 1102 0.66 5.26 9.61
N ARG A 1103 0.69 4.27 8.71
CA ARG A 1103 1.28 4.38 7.38
C ARG A 1103 0.26 4.83 6.35
N ASP A 1104 -0.99 4.41 6.54
CA ASP A 1104 -2.18 4.98 5.90
C ASP A 1104 -2.58 6.28 6.61
#